data_AF-A0A662DBF0-F1
#
_entry.id   AF-A0A662DBF0-F1
#
_cell.length_a   1.000
_cell.length_b   1.000
_cell.length_c   1.000
_cell.angle_alpha   90.00
_cell.angle_beta   90.00
_cell.angle_gamma   90.00
#
_symmetry.space_group_name_H-M   'P 1'
#
loop_
_entity.id
_entity.type
_entity.pdbx_description
1 polymer ?
#
loop_
_entity_poly.entity_id
_entity_poly.type
_entity_poly.pdbx_seq_one_letter_code
_entity_poly.pdbx_strand_id
1 'polypeptide(L)'
;MVFGQDLLPSGILSIHSIVQFGVVRDRDHSVLSEILPPEERAIEAVVARYQRVAPAITRFARSLSGNEELQVRLGTQATATKNTIILDPGVFQTAYARSAPVTPSEVALTSALHEVIHLITTDFDEERPIPKEWHAFQPESEDDETGFDEAMVPVGLFQLGEMEDDIIRPDLTEDDIDFEGGDETDPSAVPLLEALHAIGGPAAEAMFLSIEDARQERINFDAYPGAGSVLRDLYRTSVGHAMAHARPLGQFALACFMIIGGHEDRNLIQRKLAPHVALAIDDAMAFVDPVHELDDPWSVGTVALQLLSVARMHDLVPEGAASTTDRGRTAEMEADEAAIADSVDAVRLVTPSLADRESYDKTRTAAQSVSAEDGKLGDAETAGDPATDQLMKVSSAPTVFLPTGQGGKLLVTDFPERFIDWAPQGRDMLFKASADWGVAQHRVSGELYPLFLANQRRGLRSGYDAGDLSPYTPLLLGAGLYGRMFERRDLPSRRSYALSLLVDGSASMLQPRDAGSRKSPWAMAAALLGAWTLAGLADELQIDFELAIFNRSFSTGVGDTESSYREKRAKATAGLRQAQGGNAERLTRTVNHYLIKRFSQRWRGSEDLLAGLFYAAASPRDAAREARHSPDESPPVSMFEKAANVDEFNLAYAAERLAAQHASHRILVVLADGMTRGSVRRLAETVRGVEHS
;
A
#
# COMPACT_ATOMS: atom_id res chain seq x y z
N MET A 1 78.47 1.19 -2.67
CA MET A 1 79.02 2.21 -3.60
C MET A 1 78.85 1.65 -4.99
N VAL A 2 78.41 2.49 -5.95
CA VAL A 2 78.35 2.23 -7.41
C VAL A 2 77.10 1.42 -7.86
N PHE A 3 76.20 1.81 -8.78
CA PHE A 3 75.94 2.96 -9.70
C PHE A 3 74.38 3.10 -9.80
N GLY A 4 73.75 4.27 -9.93
CA GLY A 4 73.62 5.12 -11.14
C GLY A 4 72.49 4.60 -12.06
N GLN A 5 71.58 5.34 -12.70
CA GLN A 5 71.37 6.78 -12.91
C GLN A 5 69.99 6.94 -13.61
N ASP A 6 69.22 7.94 -13.20
CA ASP A 6 68.23 8.81 -13.88
C ASP A 6 67.58 8.54 -15.26
N LEU A 7 66.36 9.11 -15.36
CA LEU A 7 65.59 9.66 -16.52
C LEU A 7 64.41 8.84 -17.12
N LEU A 8 63.21 9.43 -16.96
CA LEU A 8 62.00 9.28 -17.82
C LEU A 8 62.24 9.99 -19.19
N PRO A 9 61.37 9.93 -20.25
CA PRO A 9 60.04 9.30 -20.43
C PRO A 9 59.80 8.62 -21.83
N SER A 10 58.54 8.19 -22.07
CA SER A 10 57.81 8.00 -23.36
C SER A 10 57.90 6.69 -24.17
N GLY A 11 56.72 6.07 -24.39
CA GLY A 11 56.29 5.52 -25.69
C GLY A 11 56.45 4.01 -26.02
N ILE A 12 55.30 3.32 -26.13
CA ILE A 12 54.93 2.31 -27.16
C ILE A 12 55.47 0.85 -27.04
N LEU A 13 54.51 -0.10 -27.12
CA LEU A 13 54.51 -1.55 -27.50
C LEU A 13 53.90 -2.44 -26.40
N SER A 14 52.60 -2.78 -26.44
CA SER A 14 51.95 -3.84 -27.24
C SER A 14 52.56 -5.23 -27.06
N ILE A 15 51.93 -6.09 -26.23
CA ILE A 15 51.88 -7.55 -26.44
C ILE A 15 50.46 -8.05 -26.13
N HIS A 16 50.02 -8.94 -27.02
CA HIS A 16 48.70 -9.51 -27.26
C HIS A 16 48.08 -10.39 -26.15
N SER A 17 46.75 -10.31 -26.11
CA SER A 17 45.73 -11.35 -25.90
C SER A 17 46.04 -12.60 -25.05
N ILE A 18 45.26 -12.76 -23.98
CA ILE A 18 44.51 -14.01 -23.74
C ILE A 18 43.04 -13.61 -23.63
N VAL A 19 42.27 -13.97 -24.66
CA VAL A 19 40.81 -13.99 -24.65
C VAL A 19 40.41 -15.39 -24.20
N GLN A 20 39.64 -15.49 -23.10
CA GLN A 20 38.64 -16.54 -22.99
C GLN A 20 37.43 -16.02 -22.23
N PHE A 21 36.28 -16.33 -22.82
CA PHE A 21 34.98 -15.72 -22.67
C PHE A 21 34.41 -15.76 -21.24
N GLY A 22 34.01 -14.59 -20.74
CA GLY A 22 32.98 -14.42 -19.73
C GLY A 22 32.02 -13.35 -20.23
N VAL A 23 30.80 -13.77 -20.54
CA VAL A 23 29.69 -13.02 -21.14
C VAL A 23 29.67 -11.54 -20.76
N VAL A 24 29.61 -10.67 -21.79
CA VAL A 24 29.31 -9.24 -21.66
C VAL A 24 27.96 -9.11 -20.95
N ARG A 25 27.99 -8.73 -19.67
CA ARG A 25 26.78 -8.39 -18.90
C ARG A 25 26.19 -7.12 -19.45
N ASP A 26 24.90 -7.19 -19.78
CA ASP A 26 24.11 -6.05 -20.20
C ASP A 26 24.05 -5.02 -19.05
N ARG A 27 24.29 -3.75 -19.37
CA ARG A 27 24.60 -2.67 -18.41
C ARG A 27 23.37 -1.91 -17.89
N ASP A 28 22.17 -2.39 -18.19
CA ASP A 28 20.90 -1.76 -17.80
C ASP A 28 20.21 -2.40 -16.59
N HIS A 29 20.87 -3.36 -15.91
CA HIS A 29 20.30 -4.06 -14.76
C HIS A 29 20.76 -3.47 -13.42
N SER A 30 19.83 -2.85 -12.69
CA SER A 30 19.95 -2.53 -11.26
C SER A 30 20.31 -3.78 -10.45
N VAL A 31 21.18 -3.68 -9.45
CA VAL A 31 21.58 -4.79 -8.55
C VAL A 31 20.38 -5.43 -7.83
N LEU A 32 19.24 -4.72 -7.70
CA LEU A 32 17.99 -5.26 -7.15
C LEU A 32 17.24 -6.18 -8.13
N SER A 33 17.53 -6.11 -9.44
CA SER A 33 16.97 -7.02 -10.44
C SER A 33 17.53 -8.45 -10.34
N GLU A 34 18.66 -8.63 -9.64
CA GLU A 34 19.22 -9.93 -9.28
C GLU A 34 18.72 -10.46 -7.91
N ILE A 35 18.06 -9.63 -7.09
CA ILE A 35 17.81 -9.91 -5.66
C ILE A 35 16.33 -10.24 -5.34
N LEU A 36 15.36 -9.61 -6.02
CA LEU A 36 13.94 -9.86 -5.77
C LEU A 36 13.40 -10.94 -6.73
N PRO A 37 12.65 -11.94 -6.23
CA PRO A 37 11.84 -12.81 -7.07
C PRO A 37 11.00 -11.97 -8.07
N PRO A 38 10.73 -12.47 -9.28
CA PRO A 38 9.87 -11.77 -10.26
C PRO A 38 8.52 -11.32 -9.66
N GLU A 39 8.00 -12.09 -8.72
CA GLU A 39 6.74 -11.84 -8.01
C GLU A 39 6.81 -10.59 -7.11
N GLU A 40 7.88 -10.42 -6.33
CA GLU A 40 8.06 -9.25 -5.44
C GLU A 40 8.30 -7.93 -6.22
N ARG A 41 8.84 -8.03 -7.44
CA ARG A 41 9.00 -6.88 -8.36
C ARG A 41 7.65 -6.37 -8.90
N ALA A 42 6.66 -7.25 -9.01
CA ALA A 42 5.31 -6.87 -9.44
C ALA A 42 4.56 -6.11 -8.34
N ILE A 43 4.74 -6.52 -7.08
CA ILE A 43 4.05 -5.94 -5.92
C ILE A 43 4.43 -4.46 -5.70
N GLU A 44 5.70 -4.05 -5.87
CA GLU A 44 6.13 -2.63 -5.76
C GLU A 44 5.42 -1.74 -6.79
N ALA A 45 5.30 -2.21 -8.04
CA ALA A 45 4.60 -1.50 -9.09
C ALA A 45 3.07 -1.48 -8.86
N VAL A 46 2.51 -2.56 -8.32
CA VAL A 46 1.09 -2.69 -7.96
C VAL A 46 0.71 -1.71 -6.84
N VAL A 47 1.47 -1.66 -5.75
CA VAL A 47 1.20 -0.77 -4.60
C VAL A 47 1.29 0.70 -5.00
N ALA A 48 2.32 1.08 -5.78
CA ALA A 48 2.48 2.45 -6.26
C ALA A 48 1.36 2.88 -7.24
N ARG A 49 0.76 1.93 -7.96
CA ARG A 49 -0.41 2.19 -8.82
C ARG A 49 -1.69 2.29 -8.00
N TYR A 50 -1.88 1.41 -7.02
CA TYR A 50 -3.02 1.47 -6.09
C TYR A 50 -3.07 2.80 -5.34
N GLN A 51 -1.95 3.28 -4.79
CA GLN A 51 -1.91 4.54 -4.02
C GLN A 51 -2.43 5.75 -4.79
N ARG A 52 -2.33 5.75 -6.13
CA ARG A 52 -2.88 6.83 -6.98
C ARG A 52 -4.40 6.79 -7.07
N VAL A 53 -4.99 5.60 -6.97
CA VAL A 53 -6.44 5.37 -7.08
C VAL A 53 -7.12 5.17 -5.73
N ALA A 54 -6.37 4.94 -4.66
CA ALA A 54 -6.88 4.66 -3.31
C ALA A 54 -7.95 5.65 -2.83
N PRO A 55 -7.82 6.99 -3.02
CA PRO A 55 -8.88 7.92 -2.62
C PRO A 55 -10.20 7.72 -3.39
N ALA A 56 -10.14 7.27 -4.65
CA ALA A 56 -11.34 6.97 -5.44
C ALA A 56 -11.98 5.66 -4.96
N ILE A 57 -11.17 4.63 -4.70
CA ILE A 57 -11.62 3.35 -4.15
C ILE A 57 -12.30 3.54 -2.79
N THR A 58 -11.70 4.31 -1.88
CA THR A 58 -12.31 4.58 -0.56
C THR A 58 -13.63 5.32 -0.69
N ARG A 59 -13.76 6.30 -1.58
CA ARG A 59 -15.05 6.98 -1.81
C ARG A 59 -16.11 6.03 -2.36
N PHE A 60 -15.73 5.16 -3.29
CA PHE A 60 -16.61 4.15 -3.83
C PHE A 60 -17.09 3.18 -2.75
N ALA A 61 -16.17 2.62 -1.96
CA ALA A 61 -16.48 1.70 -0.88
C ALA A 61 -17.48 2.31 0.13
N ARG A 62 -17.28 3.59 0.51
CA ARG A 62 -18.18 4.33 1.40
C ARG A 62 -19.57 4.51 0.79
N SER A 63 -19.64 4.78 -0.51
CA SER A 63 -20.92 4.92 -1.22
C SER A 63 -21.67 3.59 -1.32
N LEU A 64 -20.96 2.48 -1.57
CA LEU A 64 -21.56 1.15 -1.73
C LEU A 64 -22.08 0.60 -0.40
N SER A 65 -21.29 0.75 0.68
CA SER A 65 -21.62 0.30 2.04
C SER A 65 -22.57 1.23 2.81
N GLY A 66 -22.74 2.47 2.34
CA GLY A 66 -23.45 3.51 3.09
C GLY A 66 -22.72 3.96 4.38
N ASN A 67 -21.45 3.60 4.59
CA ASN A 67 -20.67 3.95 5.77
C ASN A 67 -19.59 5.00 5.45
N GLU A 68 -19.76 6.24 5.94
CA GLU A 68 -18.78 7.33 5.70
C GLU A 68 -17.43 7.13 6.42
N GLU A 69 -17.39 6.34 7.49
CA GLU A 69 -16.18 6.08 8.29
C GLU A 69 -15.34 4.93 7.73
N LEU A 70 -15.85 4.20 6.73
CA LEU A 70 -15.18 3.05 6.13
C LEU A 70 -13.79 3.45 5.58
N GLN A 71 -12.77 2.67 5.93
CA GLN A 71 -11.41 2.81 5.42
C GLN A 71 -11.03 1.65 4.50
N VAL A 72 -10.29 1.93 3.45
CA VAL A 72 -9.76 0.88 2.54
C VAL A 72 -8.24 0.92 2.57
N ARG A 73 -7.61 -0.23 2.83
CA ARG A 73 -6.15 -0.39 2.99
C ARG A 73 -5.66 -1.60 2.18
N LEU A 74 -4.36 -1.67 1.95
CA LEU A 74 -3.73 -2.90 1.45
C LEU A 74 -3.23 -3.72 2.64
N GLY A 75 -3.30 -5.03 2.53
CA GLY A 75 -2.73 -5.96 3.51
C GLY A 75 -2.24 -7.25 2.86
N THR A 76 -1.85 -8.22 3.67
CA THR A 76 -1.37 -9.53 3.19
C THR A 76 -2.50 -10.52 2.93
N GLN A 77 -3.70 -10.24 3.43
CA GLN A 77 -4.90 -11.05 3.27
C GLN A 77 -6.11 -10.13 3.12
N ALA A 78 -7.05 -10.53 2.27
CA ALA A 78 -8.31 -9.82 2.10
C ALA A 78 -9.16 -9.95 3.38
N THR A 79 -9.77 -8.85 3.83
CA THR A 79 -10.63 -8.84 5.03
C THR A 79 -11.62 -7.69 4.94
N ALA A 80 -12.86 -7.92 5.38
CA ALA A 80 -13.90 -6.90 5.43
C ALA A 80 -14.53 -6.83 6.82
N THR A 81 -14.40 -5.68 7.48
CA THR A 81 -15.16 -5.37 8.70
C THR A 81 -16.08 -4.20 8.46
N LYS A 82 -16.94 -3.92 9.46
CA LYS A 82 -17.87 -2.79 9.41
C LYS A 82 -17.22 -1.47 9.02
N ASN A 83 -15.98 -1.22 9.48
CA ASN A 83 -15.28 0.06 9.30
C ASN A 83 -13.98 -0.05 8.50
N THR A 84 -13.49 -1.23 8.15
CA THR A 84 -12.23 -1.40 7.42
C THR A 84 -12.31 -2.50 6.37
N ILE A 85 -11.84 -2.21 5.16
CA ILE A 85 -11.59 -3.19 4.10
C ILE A 85 -10.09 -3.28 3.86
N ILE A 86 -9.55 -4.49 3.84
CA ILE A 86 -8.17 -4.81 3.52
C ILE A 86 -8.18 -5.54 2.18
N LEU A 87 -7.46 -4.99 1.20
CA LEU A 87 -7.29 -5.54 -0.14
C LEU A 87 -5.97 -6.31 -0.25
N ASP A 88 -6.01 -7.45 -0.92
CA ASP A 88 -4.86 -8.29 -1.23
C ASP A 88 -4.21 -7.82 -2.56
N PRO A 89 -2.96 -7.32 -2.54
CA PRO A 89 -2.25 -6.94 -3.75
C PRO A 89 -2.03 -8.11 -4.75
N GLY A 90 -2.20 -9.37 -4.32
CA GLY A 90 -2.16 -10.55 -5.18
C GLY A 90 -3.18 -10.51 -6.32
N VAL A 91 -4.41 -10.04 -6.06
CA VAL A 91 -5.48 -9.94 -7.08
C VAL A 91 -5.04 -9.05 -8.25
N PHE A 92 -4.37 -7.93 -7.93
CA PHE A 92 -3.85 -6.98 -8.90
C PHE A 92 -2.69 -7.55 -9.72
N GLN A 93 -1.82 -8.34 -9.09
CA GLN A 93 -0.70 -8.99 -9.77
C GLN A 93 -1.20 -9.99 -10.80
N THR A 94 -2.20 -10.81 -10.42
CA THR A 94 -2.85 -11.76 -11.32
C THR A 94 -3.51 -11.05 -12.51
N ALA A 95 -4.20 -9.93 -12.26
CA ALA A 95 -4.81 -9.13 -13.32
C ALA A 95 -3.77 -8.57 -14.30
N TYR A 96 -2.64 -8.06 -13.78
CA TYR A 96 -1.58 -7.48 -14.59
C TYR A 96 -0.87 -8.49 -15.50
N ALA A 97 -0.72 -9.74 -15.06
CA ALA A 97 -0.06 -10.80 -15.81
C ALA A 97 -0.78 -11.15 -17.14
N ARG A 98 -2.08 -10.83 -17.25
CA ARG A 98 -2.93 -11.22 -18.39
C ARG A 98 -2.66 -10.48 -19.69
N SER A 99 -1.80 -9.45 -19.68
CA SER A 99 -1.36 -8.72 -20.88
C SER A 99 -2.52 -8.20 -21.77
N ALA A 100 -3.66 -7.89 -21.17
CA ALA A 100 -4.83 -7.33 -21.84
C ALA A 100 -4.54 -5.92 -22.39
N PRO A 101 -5.29 -5.42 -23.40
CA PRO A 101 -5.08 -4.12 -24.04
C PRO A 101 -5.55 -2.93 -23.18
N VAL A 102 -5.20 -2.94 -21.90
CA VAL A 102 -5.61 -1.95 -20.89
C VAL A 102 -4.38 -1.39 -20.19
N THR A 103 -4.48 -0.14 -19.73
CA THR A 103 -3.36 0.49 -19.03
C THR A 103 -3.20 -0.10 -17.64
N PRO A 104 -1.98 -0.11 -17.09
CA PRO A 104 -1.77 -0.61 -15.73
C PRO A 104 -2.55 0.13 -14.63
N SER A 105 -2.91 1.39 -14.87
CA SER A 105 -3.72 2.18 -13.94
C SER A 105 -5.20 1.79 -13.99
N GLU A 106 -5.71 1.45 -15.17
CA GLU A 106 -7.06 0.89 -15.35
C GLU A 106 -7.16 -0.49 -14.70
N VAL A 107 -6.15 -1.35 -14.87
CA VAL A 107 -6.07 -2.65 -14.18
C VAL A 107 -6.09 -2.45 -12.67
N ALA A 108 -5.25 -1.56 -12.14
CA ALA A 108 -5.21 -1.33 -10.70
C ALA A 108 -6.54 -0.77 -10.15
N LEU A 109 -7.18 0.16 -10.86
CA LEU A 109 -8.49 0.66 -10.45
C LEU A 109 -9.54 -0.46 -10.47
N THR A 110 -9.60 -1.23 -11.55
CA THR A 110 -10.63 -2.24 -11.77
C THR A 110 -10.48 -3.42 -10.81
N SER A 111 -9.27 -3.92 -10.59
CA SER A 111 -9.01 -5.00 -9.61
C SER A 111 -9.32 -4.56 -8.18
N ALA A 112 -9.02 -3.32 -7.81
CA ALA A 112 -9.39 -2.79 -6.49
C ALA A 112 -10.91 -2.67 -6.32
N LEU A 113 -11.61 -2.16 -7.33
CA LEU A 113 -13.07 -2.05 -7.30
C LEU A 113 -13.72 -3.43 -7.21
N HIS A 114 -13.23 -4.38 -8.01
CA HIS A 114 -13.67 -5.77 -8.01
C HIS A 114 -13.57 -6.36 -6.59
N GLU A 115 -12.39 -6.35 -5.99
CA GLU A 115 -12.19 -6.90 -4.65
C GLU A 115 -13.02 -6.18 -3.57
N VAL A 116 -13.13 -4.85 -3.63
CA VAL A 116 -13.99 -4.08 -2.70
C VAL A 116 -15.47 -4.46 -2.85
N ILE A 117 -15.97 -4.63 -4.07
CA ILE A 117 -17.36 -5.03 -4.32
C ILE A 117 -17.62 -6.34 -3.59
N HIS A 118 -16.85 -7.38 -3.91
CA HIS A 118 -17.06 -8.71 -3.34
C HIS A 118 -16.90 -8.73 -1.82
N LEU A 119 -15.94 -7.98 -1.26
CA LEU A 119 -15.76 -7.86 0.18
C LEU A 119 -16.91 -7.15 0.90
N ILE A 120 -17.67 -6.30 0.20
CA ILE A 120 -18.86 -5.62 0.76
C ILE A 120 -20.13 -6.44 0.53
N THR A 121 -20.27 -7.09 -0.62
CA THR A 121 -21.53 -7.71 -1.07
C THR A 121 -21.65 -9.17 -0.69
N THR A 122 -20.53 -9.86 -0.41
CA THR A 122 -20.56 -11.29 -0.08
C THR A 122 -20.90 -11.48 1.39
N ASP A 123 -22.09 -12.02 1.65
CA ASP A 123 -22.54 -12.49 2.95
C ASP A 123 -23.35 -13.78 2.77
N PHE A 124 -22.81 -14.89 3.25
CA PHE A 124 -23.43 -16.22 3.20
C PHE A 124 -23.71 -16.77 4.61
N ASP A 125 -23.67 -15.91 5.63
CA ASP A 125 -23.84 -16.30 7.03
C ASP A 125 -25.31 -16.52 7.41
N GLU A 126 -26.25 -16.12 6.55
CA GLU A 126 -27.66 -16.34 6.79
C GLU A 126 -28.00 -17.83 6.85
N GLU A 127 -28.42 -18.29 8.03
CA GLU A 127 -28.88 -19.66 8.26
C GLU A 127 -30.36 -19.79 7.92
N ARG A 128 -30.69 -20.72 7.01
CA ARG A 128 -32.07 -21.06 6.67
C ARG A 128 -32.25 -22.58 6.64
N PRO A 129 -33.46 -23.11 6.89
CA PRO A 129 -33.75 -24.51 6.59
C PRO A 129 -33.58 -24.77 5.09
N ILE A 130 -33.04 -25.94 4.73
CA ILE A 130 -32.83 -26.31 3.33
C ILE A 130 -34.19 -26.30 2.59
N PRO A 131 -34.32 -25.59 1.46
CA PRO A 131 -35.56 -25.56 0.68
C PRO A 131 -36.00 -26.97 0.26
N LYS A 132 -37.30 -27.27 0.35
CA LYS A 132 -37.81 -28.62 0.08
C LYS A 132 -37.53 -29.07 -1.35
N GLU A 133 -37.61 -28.14 -2.28
CA GLU A 133 -37.30 -28.30 -3.70
C GLU A 133 -35.84 -28.69 -3.94
N TRP A 134 -34.90 -28.39 -3.04
CA TRP A 134 -33.49 -28.75 -3.20
C TRP A 134 -33.25 -30.26 -3.06
N HIS A 135 -34.08 -30.95 -2.27
CA HIS A 135 -33.97 -32.40 -2.11
C HIS A 135 -34.21 -33.17 -3.42
N ALA A 136 -34.89 -32.57 -4.41
CA ALA A 136 -35.04 -33.17 -5.74
C ALA A 136 -33.71 -33.30 -6.51
N PHE A 137 -32.64 -32.61 -6.08
CA PHE A 137 -31.32 -32.67 -6.71
C PHE A 137 -30.34 -33.62 -6.01
N GLN A 138 -30.74 -34.23 -4.89
CA GLN A 138 -29.90 -35.22 -4.21
C GLN A 138 -29.69 -36.43 -5.12
N PRO A 139 -28.45 -36.93 -5.24
CA PRO A 139 -28.19 -38.17 -5.97
C PRO A 139 -28.89 -39.33 -5.23
N GLU A 140 -29.65 -40.17 -5.97
CA GLU A 140 -30.28 -41.36 -5.41
C GLU A 140 -29.21 -42.25 -4.76
N SER A 141 -29.25 -42.39 -3.43
CA SER A 141 -28.47 -43.40 -2.73
C SER A 141 -29.10 -44.78 -2.95
N GLU A 142 -28.31 -45.76 -3.39
CA GLU A 142 -28.74 -47.17 -3.55
C GLU A 142 -29.23 -47.85 -2.26
N ASP A 143 -29.32 -47.15 -1.12
CA ASP A 143 -29.69 -47.72 0.18
C ASP A 143 -31.13 -47.43 0.65
N ASP A 144 -31.95 -46.68 -0.10
CA ASP A 144 -33.36 -46.45 0.28
C ASP A 144 -34.33 -47.47 -0.36
N GLU A 145 -34.09 -48.77 -0.12
CA GLU A 145 -35.15 -49.79 -0.19
C GLU A 145 -35.97 -49.81 1.12
N THR A 146 -36.56 -48.69 1.54
CA THR A 146 -37.76 -48.74 2.40
C THR A 146 -38.58 -47.45 2.33
N GLY A 147 -39.63 -47.46 1.53
CA GLY A 147 -40.73 -46.50 1.65
C GLY A 147 -41.20 -45.93 0.33
N PHE A 148 -41.92 -46.74 -0.46
CA PHE A 148 -42.78 -46.20 -1.52
C PHE A 148 -43.82 -45.28 -0.89
N ASP A 149 -43.73 -43.97 -1.15
CA ASP A 149 -44.89 -43.15 -1.45
C ASP A 149 -44.54 -42.31 -2.69
N GLU A 150 -45.34 -42.50 -3.73
CA GLU A 150 -45.19 -41.92 -5.07
C GLU A 150 -45.05 -40.38 -5.03
N ALA A 151 -43.82 -39.88 -5.09
CA ALA A 151 -43.56 -38.53 -5.59
C ALA A 151 -43.37 -38.63 -7.11
N MET A 152 -44.47 -38.45 -7.84
CA MET A 152 -44.43 -38.19 -9.28
C MET A 152 -43.44 -37.05 -9.55
N VAL A 153 -42.42 -37.32 -10.35
CA VAL A 153 -41.68 -36.30 -11.10
C VAL A 153 -42.72 -35.43 -11.81
N PRO A 154 -42.82 -34.11 -11.56
CA PRO A 154 -43.64 -33.26 -12.40
C PRO A 154 -42.93 -33.13 -13.74
N VAL A 155 -43.30 -33.97 -14.70
CA VAL A 155 -42.98 -33.86 -16.14
C VAL A 155 -43.64 -32.60 -16.76
N GLY A 156 -44.02 -31.61 -15.94
CA GLY A 156 -44.75 -30.40 -16.34
C GLY A 156 -43.88 -29.18 -16.66
N LEU A 157 -42.57 -29.19 -16.38
CA LEU A 157 -41.71 -28.01 -16.56
C LEU A 157 -41.23 -27.78 -18.01
N PHE A 158 -41.63 -28.62 -18.97
CA PHE A 158 -41.23 -28.52 -20.38
C PHE A 158 -42.36 -28.12 -21.35
N GLN A 159 -43.49 -27.58 -20.85
CA GLN A 159 -44.49 -26.98 -21.74
C GLN A 159 -44.24 -25.48 -21.92
N LEU A 160 -43.66 -25.16 -23.07
CA LEU A 160 -43.72 -23.85 -23.74
C LEU A 160 -45.14 -23.26 -23.69
N GLY A 161 -45.29 -22.08 -23.09
CA GLY A 161 -46.49 -21.25 -23.29
C GLY A 161 -46.75 -20.26 -22.17
N GLU A 162 -46.52 -18.97 -22.48
CA GLU A 162 -47.15 -17.78 -21.87
C GLU A 162 -46.95 -17.54 -20.36
N MET A 163 -46.06 -16.60 -20.04
CA MET A 163 -46.08 -15.89 -18.75
C MET A 163 -47.39 -15.10 -18.66
N GLU A 164 -48.27 -15.46 -17.72
CA GLU A 164 -49.32 -14.56 -17.26
C GLU A 164 -48.92 -13.93 -15.92
N ASP A 165 -49.02 -12.60 -15.89
CA ASP A 165 -48.98 -11.74 -14.72
C ASP A 165 -50.07 -12.16 -13.72
N ASP A 166 -49.71 -12.78 -12.59
CA ASP A 166 -50.47 -12.69 -11.31
C ASP A 166 -49.83 -13.57 -10.22
N ILE A 167 -48.80 -13.06 -9.54
CA ILE A 167 -48.50 -13.49 -8.15
C ILE A 167 -48.15 -12.23 -7.34
N ILE A 168 -49.16 -11.36 -7.17
CA ILE A 168 -49.14 -10.30 -6.17
C ILE A 168 -49.76 -10.86 -4.88
N ARG A 169 -48.92 -10.95 -3.83
CA ARG A 169 -49.20 -10.92 -2.37
C ARG A 169 -50.36 -11.78 -1.83
N PRO A 170 -50.11 -12.74 -0.93
CA PRO A 170 -51.15 -13.18 0.00
C PRO A 170 -51.33 -12.13 1.11
N ASP A 171 -52.58 -11.71 1.29
CA ASP A 171 -53.08 -10.89 2.40
C ASP A 171 -52.69 -11.52 3.75
N LEU A 172 -51.95 -10.80 4.57
CA LEU A 172 -51.74 -11.12 5.98
C LEU A 172 -52.92 -10.57 6.77
N THR A 173 -53.73 -11.45 7.38
CA THR A 173 -54.75 -11.09 8.34
C THR A 173 -54.12 -10.72 9.69
N GLU A 174 -54.54 -9.59 10.27
CA GLU A 174 -53.98 -8.89 11.44
C GLU A 174 -54.04 -9.63 12.82
N ASP A 175 -54.29 -10.94 12.90
CA ASP A 175 -54.66 -11.56 14.19
C ASP A 175 -53.68 -12.60 14.80
N ASP A 176 -52.49 -12.82 14.24
CA ASP A 176 -51.46 -13.67 14.89
C ASP A 176 -50.19 -12.85 15.22
N ILE A 177 -50.33 -11.92 16.17
CA ILE A 177 -49.20 -11.30 16.87
C ILE A 177 -49.17 -11.87 18.29
N ASP A 178 -48.44 -12.98 18.49
CA ASP A 178 -47.91 -13.34 19.81
C ASP A 178 -46.42 -12.97 19.85
N PHE A 179 -46.13 -11.86 20.53
CA PHE A 179 -44.79 -11.44 20.91
C PHE A 179 -44.35 -12.25 22.14
N GLU A 180 -43.57 -13.31 21.93
CA GLU A 180 -42.57 -13.75 22.92
C GLU A 180 -41.23 -13.98 22.21
N GLY A 181 -40.30 -13.05 22.46
CA GLY A 181 -38.92 -13.13 22.01
C GLY A 181 -38.16 -14.21 22.77
N GLY A 182 -37.81 -15.25 22.03
CA GLY A 182 -36.76 -16.21 22.36
C GLY A 182 -36.14 -16.65 21.03
N ASP A 183 -34.84 -16.47 20.89
CA ASP A 183 -34.03 -16.88 19.75
C ASP A 183 -33.97 -18.43 19.74
N GLU A 184 -35.05 -19.08 19.28
CA GLU A 184 -35.05 -20.50 18.92
C GLU A 184 -34.51 -20.61 17.50
N THR A 185 -33.20 -20.88 17.38
CA THR A 185 -32.62 -21.36 16.12
C THR A 185 -33.35 -22.65 15.73
N ASP A 186 -34.01 -22.65 14.57
CA ASP A 186 -34.58 -23.87 13.99
C ASP A 186 -33.45 -24.91 13.91
N PRO A 187 -33.58 -26.10 14.53
CA PRO A 187 -32.51 -27.11 14.55
C PRO A 187 -32.14 -27.64 13.16
N SER A 188 -32.87 -27.26 12.11
CA SER A 188 -32.59 -27.58 10.71
C SER A 188 -31.96 -26.43 9.90
N ALA A 189 -31.77 -25.25 10.49
CA ALA A 189 -31.16 -24.10 9.82
C ALA A 189 -29.65 -24.31 9.66
N VAL A 190 -29.15 -24.10 8.43
CA VAL A 190 -27.73 -24.24 8.09
C VAL A 190 -27.28 -23.09 7.19
N PRO A 191 -25.98 -22.73 7.18
CA PRO A 191 -25.44 -21.74 6.24
C PRO A 191 -25.57 -22.19 4.78
N LEU A 192 -25.68 -21.22 3.87
CA LEU A 192 -25.92 -21.47 2.43
C LEU A 192 -24.89 -22.43 1.80
N LEU A 193 -23.60 -22.19 2.01
CA LEU A 193 -22.54 -23.04 1.44
C LEU A 193 -22.60 -24.47 1.99
N GLU A 194 -23.03 -24.64 3.25
CA GLU A 194 -23.24 -25.96 3.84
C GLU A 194 -24.45 -26.68 3.25
N ALA A 195 -25.56 -25.96 3.05
CA ALA A 195 -26.74 -26.49 2.37
C ALA A 195 -26.42 -26.96 0.95
N LEU A 196 -25.71 -26.14 0.17
CA LEU A 196 -25.30 -26.48 -1.20
C LEU A 196 -24.40 -27.70 -1.25
N HIS A 197 -23.41 -27.75 -0.35
CA HIS A 197 -22.52 -28.90 -0.24
C HIS A 197 -23.28 -30.18 0.14
N ALA A 198 -24.24 -30.10 1.06
CA ALA A 198 -25.04 -31.24 1.50
C ALA A 198 -25.98 -31.78 0.40
N ILE A 199 -26.50 -30.91 -0.46
CA ILE A 199 -27.46 -31.30 -1.51
C ILE A 199 -26.76 -31.69 -2.82
N GLY A 200 -25.89 -30.83 -3.33
CA GLY A 200 -25.29 -30.95 -4.66
C GLY A 200 -23.81 -31.31 -4.65
N GLY A 201 -23.18 -31.38 -3.48
CA GLY A 201 -21.75 -31.65 -3.32
C GLY A 201 -20.85 -30.46 -3.69
N PRO A 202 -19.52 -30.68 -3.71
CA PRO A 202 -18.53 -29.63 -4.01
C PRO A 202 -18.70 -28.98 -5.38
N ALA A 203 -19.18 -29.71 -6.39
CA ALA A 203 -19.48 -29.15 -7.71
C ALA A 203 -20.60 -28.09 -7.66
N ALA A 204 -21.59 -28.23 -6.77
CA ALA A 204 -22.67 -27.28 -6.62
C ALA A 204 -22.20 -25.99 -5.95
N GLU A 205 -21.32 -26.12 -4.97
CA GLU A 205 -20.63 -25.01 -4.34
C GLU A 205 -19.80 -24.23 -5.35
N ALA A 206 -18.95 -24.92 -6.13
CA ALA A 206 -18.12 -24.30 -7.16
C ALA A 206 -18.96 -23.61 -8.26
N MET A 207 -20.06 -24.24 -8.68
CA MET A 207 -20.99 -23.63 -9.64
C MET A 207 -21.64 -22.37 -9.05
N PHE A 208 -22.14 -22.45 -7.81
CA PHE A 208 -22.74 -21.32 -7.10
C PHE A 208 -21.76 -20.15 -6.99
N LEU A 209 -20.56 -20.39 -6.46
CA LEU A 209 -19.54 -19.35 -6.30
C LEU A 209 -19.16 -18.70 -7.63
N SER A 210 -19.15 -19.46 -8.72
CA SER A 210 -18.90 -18.94 -10.06
C SER A 210 -20.02 -18.02 -10.54
N ILE A 211 -21.29 -18.44 -10.42
CA ILE A 211 -22.41 -17.63 -10.93
C ILE A 211 -22.74 -16.45 -10.03
N GLU A 212 -22.52 -16.57 -8.72
CA GLU A 212 -22.73 -15.50 -7.75
C GLU A 212 -21.70 -14.38 -7.94
N ASP A 213 -20.44 -14.75 -8.20
CA ASP A 213 -19.40 -13.81 -8.61
C ASP A 213 -19.81 -13.03 -9.87
N ALA A 214 -20.19 -13.75 -10.94
CA ALA A 214 -20.66 -13.14 -12.18
C ALA A 214 -21.88 -12.21 -11.97
N ARG A 215 -22.81 -12.60 -11.09
CA ARG A 215 -23.99 -11.79 -10.74
C ARG A 215 -23.58 -10.50 -10.03
N GLN A 216 -22.74 -10.59 -9.01
CA GLN A 216 -22.21 -9.44 -8.27
C GLN A 216 -21.44 -8.50 -9.20
N GLU A 217 -20.64 -9.02 -10.11
CA GLU A 217 -19.93 -8.22 -11.10
C GLU A 217 -20.91 -7.46 -12.01
N ARG A 218 -21.92 -8.14 -12.56
CA ARG A 218 -22.89 -7.51 -13.46
C ARG A 218 -23.64 -6.36 -12.76
N ILE A 219 -24.22 -6.64 -11.60
CA ILE A 219 -25.04 -5.65 -10.87
C ILE A 219 -24.20 -4.42 -10.50
N ASN A 220 -22.97 -4.62 -10.02
CA ASN A 220 -22.16 -3.53 -9.49
C ASN A 220 -21.35 -2.79 -10.56
N PHE A 221 -20.86 -3.47 -11.61
CA PHE A 221 -20.10 -2.82 -12.68
C PHE A 221 -20.97 -2.15 -13.76
N ASP A 222 -22.27 -2.46 -13.85
CA ASP A 222 -23.19 -1.77 -14.77
C ASP A 222 -23.30 -0.26 -14.48
N ALA A 223 -23.18 0.12 -13.20
CA ALA A 223 -23.11 1.53 -12.79
C ALA A 223 -21.78 2.22 -13.21
N TYR A 224 -20.75 1.45 -13.58
CA TYR A 224 -19.41 1.91 -13.91
C TYR A 224 -18.91 1.33 -15.23
N PRO A 225 -19.49 1.75 -16.37
CA PRO A 225 -19.24 1.12 -17.68
C PRO A 225 -17.77 1.12 -18.10
N GLY A 226 -16.97 2.10 -17.64
CA GLY A 226 -15.53 2.14 -17.88
C GLY A 226 -14.77 1.00 -17.18
N ALA A 227 -15.06 0.75 -15.90
CA ALA A 227 -14.43 -0.33 -15.15
C ALA A 227 -14.94 -1.70 -15.63
N GLY A 228 -16.23 -1.82 -15.93
CA GLY A 228 -16.81 -3.03 -16.54
C GLY A 228 -16.23 -3.33 -17.93
N SER A 229 -15.85 -2.31 -18.71
CA SER A 229 -15.14 -2.52 -19.99
C SER A 229 -13.73 -3.10 -19.78
N VAL A 230 -12.98 -2.61 -18.79
CA VAL A 230 -11.64 -3.11 -18.47
C VAL A 230 -11.69 -4.55 -17.98
N LEU A 231 -12.66 -4.87 -17.12
CA LEU A 231 -12.89 -6.23 -16.62
C LEU A 231 -13.19 -7.21 -17.76
N ARG A 232 -14.05 -6.80 -18.70
CA ARG A 232 -14.31 -7.56 -19.94
C ARG A 232 -13.05 -7.80 -20.77
N ASP A 233 -12.23 -6.79 -20.97
CA ASP A 233 -11.00 -6.93 -21.75
C ASP A 233 -10.00 -7.88 -21.07
N LEU A 234 -9.92 -7.85 -19.73
CA LEU A 234 -9.13 -8.80 -18.95
C LEU A 234 -9.63 -10.24 -19.15
N TYR A 235 -10.94 -10.49 -19.06
CA TYR A 235 -11.52 -11.83 -19.17
C TYR A 235 -11.48 -12.38 -20.59
N ARG A 236 -11.79 -11.56 -21.60
CA ARG A 236 -11.73 -11.95 -23.02
C ARG A 236 -10.33 -12.33 -23.47
N THR A 237 -9.30 -11.77 -22.86
CA THR A 237 -7.90 -12.11 -23.17
C THR A 237 -7.56 -13.55 -22.73
N SER A 238 -8.14 -14.03 -21.64
CA SER A 238 -7.86 -15.36 -21.07
C SER A 238 -8.84 -16.45 -21.53
N VAL A 239 -10.09 -16.09 -21.87
CA VAL A 239 -11.17 -17.06 -22.12
C VAL A 239 -10.85 -18.09 -23.21
N GLY A 240 -10.18 -17.67 -24.29
CA GLY A 240 -9.86 -18.58 -25.40
C GLY A 240 -8.85 -19.66 -25.01
N HIS A 241 -7.89 -19.31 -24.16
CA HIS A 241 -6.91 -20.26 -23.64
C HIS A 241 -7.56 -21.21 -22.62
N ALA A 242 -8.35 -20.67 -21.68
CA ALA A 242 -9.04 -21.45 -20.67
C ALA A 242 -10.01 -22.48 -21.30
N MET A 243 -10.87 -22.04 -22.23
CA MET A 243 -11.81 -22.93 -22.93
C MET A 243 -11.14 -24.09 -23.67
N ALA A 244 -9.95 -23.86 -24.24
CA ALA A 244 -9.24 -24.91 -24.99
C ALA A 244 -8.66 -26.03 -24.10
N HIS A 245 -8.45 -25.75 -22.81
CA HIS A 245 -7.86 -26.70 -21.84
C HIS A 245 -8.88 -27.23 -20.81
N ALA A 246 -10.04 -26.59 -20.71
CA ALA A 246 -11.12 -26.99 -19.81
C ALA A 246 -11.78 -28.31 -20.25
N ARG A 247 -12.17 -29.13 -19.26
CA ARG A 247 -13.07 -30.29 -19.46
C ARG A 247 -14.48 -29.80 -19.82
N PRO A 248 -15.37 -30.64 -20.38
CA PRO A 248 -16.72 -30.22 -20.79
C PRO A 248 -17.53 -29.50 -19.69
N LEU A 249 -17.51 -30.00 -18.46
CA LEU A 249 -18.13 -29.34 -17.31
C LEU A 249 -17.53 -27.95 -17.01
N GLY A 250 -16.21 -27.83 -17.09
CA GLY A 250 -15.50 -26.56 -16.94
C GLY A 250 -15.80 -25.56 -18.06
N GLN A 251 -15.92 -26.02 -19.31
CA GLN A 251 -16.36 -25.18 -20.43
C GLN A 251 -17.78 -24.66 -20.22
N PHE A 252 -18.67 -25.51 -19.70
CA PHE A 252 -20.05 -25.13 -19.37
C PHE A 252 -20.11 -24.08 -18.26
N ALA A 253 -19.43 -24.32 -17.13
CA ALA A 253 -19.39 -23.36 -16.02
C ALA A 253 -18.79 -22.01 -16.42
N LEU A 254 -17.66 -22.02 -17.15
CA LEU A 254 -17.03 -20.80 -17.64
C LEU A 254 -17.92 -20.06 -18.65
N ALA A 255 -18.70 -20.77 -19.47
CA ALA A 255 -19.68 -20.15 -20.36
C ALA A 255 -20.82 -19.47 -19.57
N CYS A 256 -21.36 -20.13 -18.54
CA CYS A 256 -22.35 -19.54 -17.64
C CYS A 256 -21.80 -18.27 -16.98
N PHE A 257 -20.60 -18.32 -16.39
CA PHE A 257 -19.91 -17.15 -15.79
C PHE A 257 -19.85 -15.97 -16.77
N MET A 258 -19.37 -16.20 -18.00
CA MET A 258 -19.19 -15.14 -19.00
C MET A 258 -20.52 -14.54 -19.49
N ILE A 259 -21.60 -15.35 -19.57
CA ILE A 259 -22.94 -14.89 -19.98
C ILE A 259 -23.62 -14.12 -18.85
N ILE A 260 -23.63 -14.69 -17.63
CA ILE A 260 -24.26 -14.07 -16.45
C ILE A 260 -23.62 -12.71 -16.19
N GLY A 261 -22.28 -12.63 -16.17
CA GLY A 261 -21.54 -11.38 -15.94
C GLY A 261 -21.65 -10.35 -17.06
N GLY A 262 -22.27 -10.69 -18.20
CA GLY A 262 -22.36 -9.79 -19.36
C GLY A 262 -21.00 -9.55 -20.04
N HIS A 263 -20.06 -10.46 -19.86
CA HIS A 263 -18.68 -10.34 -20.34
C HIS A 263 -18.54 -10.67 -21.82
N GLU A 264 -19.31 -11.65 -22.29
CA GLU A 264 -19.35 -12.03 -23.70
C GLU A 264 -20.75 -12.56 -24.11
N ASP A 265 -21.17 -12.25 -25.34
CA ASP A 265 -22.48 -12.66 -25.82
C ASP A 265 -22.58 -14.18 -25.99
N ARG A 266 -23.74 -14.76 -25.66
CA ARG A 266 -24.07 -16.19 -25.87
C ARG A 266 -23.62 -16.70 -27.23
N ASN A 267 -24.00 -16.00 -28.31
CA ASN A 267 -23.70 -16.40 -29.69
C ASN A 267 -22.20 -16.45 -30.00
N LEU A 268 -21.39 -15.65 -29.29
CA LEU A 268 -19.94 -15.63 -29.46
C LEU A 268 -19.27 -16.72 -28.64
N ILE A 269 -19.73 -16.93 -27.40
CA ILE A 269 -19.26 -18.01 -26.53
C ILE A 269 -19.55 -19.38 -27.14
N GLN A 270 -20.77 -19.63 -27.61
CA GLN A 270 -21.16 -20.94 -28.15
C GLN A 270 -20.29 -21.41 -29.32
N ARG A 271 -19.77 -20.47 -30.13
CA ARG A 271 -18.85 -20.80 -31.23
C ARG A 271 -17.49 -21.30 -30.77
N LYS A 272 -17.13 -21.06 -29.51
CA LYS A 272 -15.88 -21.49 -28.88
C LYS A 272 -16.01 -22.81 -28.11
N LEU A 273 -17.24 -23.29 -27.89
CA LEU A 273 -17.53 -24.48 -27.10
C LEU A 273 -17.52 -25.76 -27.94
N ALA A 274 -17.32 -26.91 -27.27
CA ALA A 274 -17.60 -28.20 -27.89
C ALA A 274 -19.11 -28.32 -28.22
N PRO A 275 -19.51 -29.02 -29.30
CA PRO A 275 -20.91 -29.04 -29.76
C PRO A 275 -21.92 -29.52 -28.71
N HIS A 276 -21.57 -30.51 -27.89
CA HIS A 276 -22.44 -31.03 -26.82
C HIS A 276 -22.57 -30.04 -25.65
N VAL A 277 -21.51 -29.30 -25.32
CA VAL A 277 -21.54 -28.22 -24.32
C VAL A 277 -22.39 -27.04 -24.81
N ALA A 278 -22.34 -26.71 -26.11
CA ALA A 278 -23.15 -25.64 -26.68
C ALA A 278 -24.66 -25.93 -26.56
N LEU A 279 -25.07 -27.19 -26.72
CA LEU A 279 -26.46 -27.63 -26.50
C LEU A 279 -26.87 -27.50 -25.03
N ALA A 280 -25.99 -27.90 -24.10
CA ALA A 280 -26.24 -27.70 -22.68
C ALA A 280 -26.46 -26.21 -22.32
N ILE A 281 -25.69 -25.31 -22.95
CA ILE A 281 -25.87 -23.86 -22.77
C ILE A 281 -27.21 -23.38 -23.33
N ASP A 282 -27.70 -23.93 -24.45
CA ASP A 282 -29.02 -23.56 -24.98
C ASP A 282 -30.14 -23.85 -23.96
N ASP A 283 -30.10 -25.02 -23.33
CA ASP A 283 -31.09 -25.44 -22.32
C ASP A 283 -30.91 -24.69 -20.99
N ALA A 284 -29.67 -24.34 -20.64
CA ALA A 284 -29.36 -23.57 -19.44
C ALA A 284 -29.90 -22.13 -19.46
N MET A 285 -30.17 -21.56 -20.66
CA MET A 285 -30.54 -20.14 -20.79
C MET A 285 -31.78 -19.74 -19.98
N ALA A 286 -32.75 -20.65 -19.85
CA ALA A 286 -33.96 -20.40 -19.06
C ALA A 286 -33.65 -20.08 -17.59
N PHE A 287 -32.54 -20.61 -17.07
CA PHE A 287 -32.07 -20.38 -15.70
C PHE A 287 -31.03 -19.27 -15.62
N VAL A 288 -30.21 -19.09 -16.67
CA VAL A 288 -29.12 -18.09 -16.73
C VAL A 288 -29.63 -16.66 -16.89
N ASP A 289 -30.63 -16.44 -17.75
CA ASP A 289 -31.14 -15.08 -18.06
C ASP A 289 -31.60 -14.30 -16.82
N PRO A 290 -32.40 -14.86 -15.89
CA PRO A 290 -32.93 -14.10 -14.75
C PRO A 290 -31.93 -13.89 -13.61
N VAL A 291 -30.75 -14.53 -13.61
CA VAL A 291 -29.82 -14.53 -12.45
C VAL A 291 -29.49 -13.12 -11.96
N HIS A 292 -29.30 -12.18 -12.88
CA HIS A 292 -28.94 -10.80 -12.56
C HIS A 292 -30.07 -9.97 -11.91
N GLU A 293 -31.31 -10.47 -11.92
CA GLU A 293 -32.47 -9.87 -11.26
C GLU A 293 -32.73 -10.47 -9.86
N LEU A 294 -31.99 -11.52 -9.48
CA LEU A 294 -32.10 -12.15 -8.17
C LEU A 294 -31.33 -11.32 -7.14
N ASP A 295 -31.98 -10.97 -6.05
CA ASP A 295 -31.38 -10.21 -4.94
C ASP A 295 -30.90 -11.10 -3.77
N ASP A 296 -31.29 -12.38 -3.78
CA ASP A 296 -31.07 -13.33 -2.67
C ASP A 296 -30.10 -14.47 -3.05
N PRO A 297 -28.97 -14.66 -2.32
CA PRO A 297 -28.00 -15.72 -2.59
C PRO A 297 -28.59 -17.14 -2.58
N TRP A 298 -29.60 -17.42 -1.76
CA TRP A 298 -30.28 -18.73 -1.76
C TRP A 298 -31.03 -19.00 -3.08
N SER A 299 -31.60 -17.96 -3.69
CA SER A 299 -32.22 -18.06 -5.02
C SER A 299 -31.17 -18.38 -6.09
N VAL A 300 -29.97 -17.78 -5.99
CA VAL A 300 -28.84 -18.10 -6.87
C VAL A 300 -28.33 -19.54 -6.64
N GLY A 301 -28.32 -20.01 -5.39
CA GLY A 301 -28.03 -21.41 -5.05
C GLY A 301 -28.98 -22.40 -5.73
N THR A 302 -30.26 -22.05 -5.83
CA THR A 302 -31.24 -22.86 -6.58
C THR A 302 -30.89 -22.95 -8.06
N VAL A 303 -30.47 -21.84 -8.67
CA VAL A 303 -30.01 -21.81 -10.07
C VAL A 303 -28.75 -22.66 -10.25
N ALA A 304 -27.81 -22.62 -9.31
CA ALA A 304 -26.59 -23.45 -9.38
C ALA A 304 -26.91 -24.95 -9.45
N LEU A 305 -27.86 -25.42 -8.62
CA LEU A 305 -28.34 -26.80 -8.65
C LEU A 305 -29.04 -27.16 -9.97
N GLN A 306 -29.85 -26.24 -10.51
CA GLN A 306 -30.51 -26.41 -11.81
C GLN A 306 -29.48 -26.49 -12.95
N LEU A 307 -28.45 -25.63 -12.96
CA LEU A 307 -27.39 -25.65 -13.95
C LEU A 307 -26.57 -26.94 -13.91
N LEU A 308 -26.30 -27.49 -12.72
CA LEU A 308 -25.68 -28.81 -12.60
C LEU A 308 -26.59 -29.93 -13.11
N SER A 309 -27.90 -29.85 -12.86
CA SER A 309 -28.85 -30.80 -13.43
C SER A 309 -28.81 -30.76 -14.97
N VAL A 310 -28.74 -29.57 -15.57
CA VAL A 310 -28.52 -29.41 -17.03
C VAL A 310 -27.20 -30.05 -17.46
N ALA A 311 -26.11 -29.81 -16.72
CA ALA A 311 -24.82 -30.41 -17.05
C ALA A 311 -24.85 -31.95 -17.00
N ARG A 312 -25.55 -32.55 -16.04
CA ARG A 312 -25.76 -34.00 -15.95
C ARG A 312 -26.60 -34.53 -17.11
N MET A 313 -27.70 -33.85 -17.46
CA MET A 313 -28.55 -34.23 -18.60
C MET A 313 -27.80 -34.28 -19.95
N HIS A 314 -26.72 -33.50 -20.08
CA HIS A 314 -25.88 -33.45 -21.28
C HIS A 314 -24.57 -34.25 -21.15
N ASP A 315 -24.48 -35.17 -20.19
CA ASP A 315 -23.33 -36.04 -19.93
C ASP A 315 -22.01 -35.28 -19.72
N LEU A 316 -22.08 -34.04 -19.19
CA LEU A 316 -20.89 -33.22 -18.93
C LEU A 316 -20.19 -33.62 -17.63
N VAL A 317 -20.97 -34.16 -16.69
CA VAL A 317 -20.50 -34.82 -15.48
C VAL A 317 -20.37 -36.31 -15.81
N PRO A 318 -19.17 -36.91 -15.76
CA PRO A 318 -19.01 -38.31 -16.10
C PRO A 318 -19.69 -39.21 -15.06
N GLU A 319 -20.93 -39.61 -15.33
CA GLU A 319 -21.61 -40.64 -14.55
C GLU A 319 -21.07 -42.02 -14.96
N GLY A 320 -20.15 -42.57 -14.16
CA GLY A 320 -19.86 -44.00 -14.17
C GLY A 320 -18.64 -44.43 -15.00
N ALA A 321 -17.47 -44.42 -14.37
CA ALA A 321 -16.43 -45.41 -14.64
C ALA A 321 -15.67 -45.79 -13.35
N ALA A 322 -16.38 -46.50 -12.47
CA ALA A 322 -15.83 -47.40 -11.45
C ALA A 322 -14.98 -46.79 -10.32
N SER A 323 -15.69 -46.33 -9.30
CA SER A 323 -15.33 -46.71 -7.93
C SER A 323 -16.56 -47.04 -7.11
N THR A 324 -16.84 -48.33 -6.94
CA THR A 324 -17.77 -48.82 -5.90
C THR A 324 -17.29 -48.46 -4.48
N THR A 325 -16.08 -47.93 -4.34
CA THR A 325 -15.51 -47.49 -3.06
C THR A 325 -15.82 -46.03 -2.79
N ASP A 326 -16.11 -45.68 -1.54
CA ASP A 326 -16.33 -44.29 -1.10
C ASP A 326 -15.20 -43.38 -1.56
N ARG A 327 -13.95 -43.87 -1.53
CA ARG A 327 -12.76 -43.11 -1.90
C ARG A 327 -12.76 -42.62 -3.35
N GLY A 328 -13.27 -43.40 -4.29
CA GLY A 328 -13.31 -42.95 -5.68
C GLY A 328 -14.55 -42.12 -6.01
N ARG A 329 -15.67 -42.28 -5.28
CA ARG A 329 -16.77 -41.30 -5.33
C ARG A 329 -16.28 -39.91 -4.87
N THR A 330 -15.53 -39.85 -3.77
CA THR A 330 -14.90 -38.60 -3.32
C THR A 330 -13.93 -38.02 -4.37
N ALA A 331 -13.10 -38.86 -4.99
CA ALA A 331 -12.15 -38.40 -6.01
C ALA A 331 -12.84 -37.89 -7.30
N GLU A 332 -13.99 -38.46 -7.67
CA GLU A 332 -14.82 -37.95 -8.77
C GLU A 332 -15.42 -36.59 -8.43
N MET A 333 -15.99 -36.44 -7.22
CA MET A 333 -16.52 -35.17 -6.74
C MET A 333 -15.46 -34.06 -6.69
N GLU A 334 -14.26 -34.36 -6.20
CA GLU A 334 -13.09 -33.45 -6.23
C GLU A 334 -12.68 -33.10 -7.66
N ALA A 335 -12.76 -34.04 -8.60
CA ALA A 335 -12.40 -33.80 -10.00
C ALA A 335 -13.42 -32.94 -10.75
N ASP A 336 -14.70 -32.99 -10.36
CA ASP A 336 -15.77 -32.16 -10.92
C ASP A 336 -15.72 -30.73 -10.35
N GLU A 337 -15.47 -30.59 -9.06
CA GLU A 337 -15.17 -29.31 -8.42
C GLU A 337 -13.99 -28.61 -9.09
N ALA A 338 -12.85 -29.31 -9.20
CA ALA A 338 -11.65 -28.77 -9.85
C ALA A 338 -11.92 -28.42 -11.32
N ALA A 339 -12.73 -29.21 -12.04
CA ALA A 339 -13.08 -28.90 -13.43
C ALA A 339 -13.82 -27.56 -13.57
N ILE A 340 -14.70 -27.23 -12.62
CA ILE A 340 -15.41 -25.94 -12.57
C ILE A 340 -14.45 -24.84 -12.13
N ALA A 341 -13.87 -24.97 -10.93
CA ALA A 341 -13.05 -23.95 -10.30
C ALA A 341 -11.82 -23.57 -11.15
N ASP A 342 -11.02 -24.55 -11.59
CA ASP A 342 -9.82 -24.27 -12.39
C ASP A 342 -10.14 -23.57 -13.72
N SER A 343 -11.29 -23.90 -14.33
CA SER A 343 -11.71 -23.32 -15.62
C SER A 343 -12.19 -21.88 -15.46
N VAL A 344 -12.94 -21.59 -14.40
CA VAL A 344 -13.45 -20.25 -14.10
C VAL A 344 -12.33 -19.36 -13.57
N ASP A 345 -11.52 -19.83 -12.62
CA ASP A 345 -10.41 -19.09 -12.00
C ASP A 345 -9.28 -18.75 -12.98
N ALA A 346 -9.11 -19.55 -14.04
CA ALA A 346 -8.23 -19.20 -15.16
C ALA A 346 -8.65 -17.90 -15.86
N VAL A 347 -9.92 -17.48 -15.73
CA VAL A 347 -10.49 -16.30 -16.39
C VAL A 347 -10.90 -15.21 -15.40
N ARG A 348 -11.58 -15.49 -14.30
CA ARG A 348 -12.05 -14.45 -13.36
C ARG A 348 -10.93 -13.87 -12.52
N LEU A 349 -11.09 -12.65 -11.99
CA LEU A 349 -10.22 -12.19 -10.90
C LEU A 349 -10.73 -12.87 -9.63
N VAL A 350 -9.87 -13.65 -8.96
CA VAL A 350 -10.33 -14.41 -7.78
C VAL A 350 -10.26 -13.50 -6.55
N THR A 351 -11.41 -13.16 -5.97
CA THR A 351 -11.48 -12.58 -4.63
C THR A 351 -11.58 -13.72 -3.61
N PRO A 352 -10.77 -13.73 -2.52
CA PRO A 352 -10.75 -14.85 -1.57
C PRO A 352 -12.11 -15.25 -0.99
N SER A 353 -13.05 -14.31 -0.81
CA SER A 353 -14.41 -14.59 -0.30
C SER A 353 -15.28 -15.42 -1.25
N LEU A 354 -14.93 -15.51 -2.53
CA LEU A 354 -15.67 -16.23 -3.57
C LEU A 354 -14.84 -17.33 -4.25
N ALA A 355 -13.66 -17.64 -3.71
CA ALA A 355 -12.79 -18.67 -4.23
C ALA A 355 -13.34 -20.07 -3.92
N ASP A 356 -13.58 -20.34 -2.64
CA ASP A 356 -14.05 -21.60 -2.09
C ASP A 356 -14.57 -21.39 -0.65
N ARG A 357 -15.27 -22.36 -0.06
CA ARG A 357 -15.76 -22.28 1.33
C ARG A 357 -14.66 -22.06 2.37
N GLU A 358 -13.50 -22.69 2.24
CA GLU A 358 -12.40 -22.52 3.22
C GLU A 358 -11.88 -21.08 3.20
N SER A 359 -11.75 -20.50 2.01
CA SER A 359 -11.31 -19.12 1.79
C SER A 359 -12.37 -18.10 2.23
N TYR A 360 -13.67 -18.40 2.06
CA TYR A 360 -14.76 -17.64 2.66
C TYR A 360 -14.67 -17.64 4.19
N ASP A 361 -14.55 -18.82 4.81
CA ASP A 361 -14.44 -18.95 6.28
C ASP A 361 -13.20 -18.26 6.84
N LYS A 362 -12.06 -18.31 6.13
CA LYS A 362 -10.84 -17.56 6.50
C LYS A 362 -11.07 -16.05 6.45
N THR A 363 -11.68 -15.55 5.39
CA THR A 363 -11.98 -14.11 5.21
C THR A 363 -12.93 -13.62 6.30
N ARG A 364 -13.96 -14.41 6.60
CA ARG A 364 -14.93 -14.17 7.68
C ARG A 364 -14.30 -14.21 9.07
N THR A 365 -13.47 -15.22 9.37
CA THR A 365 -12.80 -15.34 10.67
C THR A 365 -11.81 -14.18 10.89
N ALA A 366 -11.12 -13.75 9.83
CA ALA A 366 -10.27 -12.56 9.88
C ALA A 366 -11.09 -11.28 10.14
N ALA A 367 -12.31 -11.18 9.62
CA ALA A 367 -13.21 -10.06 9.90
C ALA A 367 -13.74 -10.06 11.35
N GLN A 368 -14.06 -11.25 11.87
CA GLN A 368 -14.56 -11.42 13.23
C GLN A 368 -13.48 -11.17 14.30
N SER A 369 -12.23 -11.57 14.04
CA SER A 369 -11.10 -11.23 14.93
C SER A 369 -10.87 -9.72 15.01
N VAL A 370 -10.98 -9.02 13.87
CA VAL A 370 -10.87 -7.55 13.82
C VAL A 370 -12.08 -6.85 14.47
N SER A 371 -13.28 -7.45 14.42
CA SER A 371 -14.51 -6.86 15.01
C SER A 371 -14.67 -7.12 16.53
N ALA A 372 -14.19 -8.25 17.04
CA ALA A 372 -14.22 -8.57 18.48
C ALA A 372 -13.24 -7.73 19.31
N GLU A 373 -12.29 -7.06 18.66
CA GLU A 373 -11.24 -6.22 19.24
C GLU A 373 -11.64 -4.74 19.42
N ASP A 374 -12.90 -4.36 19.11
CA ASP A 374 -13.44 -2.99 19.33
C ASP A 374 -13.49 -2.56 20.83
N GLY A 375 -13.04 -3.41 21.76
CA GLY A 375 -12.77 -3.06 23.17
C GLY A 375 -11.31 -3.17 23.62
N LYS A 376 -10.46 -3.87 22.86
CA LYS A 376 -9.00 -4.01 23.07
C LYS A 376 -8.38 -4.41 21.74
N LEU A 377 -7.67 -3.47 21.13
CA LEU A 377 -6.86 -3.69 19.94
C LEU A 377 -6.02 -4.96 20.13
N GLY A 378 -6.19 -5.97 19.29
CA GLY A 378 -5.37 -7.16 19.34
C GLY A 378 -4.50 -7.31 18.11
N ASP A 379 -3.99 -8.52 17.93
CA ASP A 379 -2.76 -8.75 17.17
C ASP A 379 -2.93 -8.54 15.66
N ALA A 380 -4.17 -8.46 15.15
CA ALA A 380 -4.46 -8.07 13.76
C ALA A 380 -4.53 -6.55 13.56
N GLU A 381 -4.81 -5.78 14.61
CA GLU A 381 -4.66 -4.31 14.61
C GLU A 381 -3.22 -3.87 14.92
N THR A 382 -2.35 -4.80 15.34
CA THR A 382 -0.94 -4.53 15.63
C THR A 382 -0.04 -4.81 14.43
N ALA A 383 -0.15 -3.95 13.41
CA ALA A 383 0.81 -3.81 12.31
C ALA A 383 1.01 -5.05 11.42
N GLY A 384 1.40 -4.83 10.16
CA GLY A 384 2.07 -5.90 9.44
C GLY A 384 3.24 -6.39 10.30
N ASP A 385 3.58 -7.68 10.23
CA ASP A 385 4.76 -8.23 10.90
C ASP A 385 5.90 -7.19 10.82
N PRO A 386 6.49 -6.73 11.94
CA PRO A 386 7.46 -5.63 11.91
C PRO A 386 8.63 -5.87 10.95
N ALA A 387 8.96 -7.13 10.65
CA ALA A 387 9.91 -7.48 9.60
C ALA A 387 9.36 -7.16 8.21
N THR A 388 8.13 -7.58 7.89
CA THR A 388 7.40 -7.21 6.69
C THR A 388 7.21 -5.69 6.55
N ASP A 389 6.80 -4.99 7.59
CA ASP A 389 6.71 -3.52 7.60
C ASP A 389 8.06 -2.86 7.28
N GLN A 390 9.14 -3.38 7.85
CA GLN A 390 10.49 -2.89 7.57
C GLN A 390 10.90 -3.18 6.13
N LEU A 391 10.58 -4.36 5.58
CA LEU A 391 10.80 -4.68 4.17
C LEU A 391 10.04 -3.72 3.26
N MET A 392 8.75 -3.47 3.55
CA MET A 392 7.89 -2.57 2.81
C MET A 392 8.38 -1.12 2.86
N LYS A 393 8.86 -0.66 4.02
CA LYS A 393 9.50 0.66 4.14
C LYS A 393 10.73 0.74 3.25
N VAL A 394 11.65 -0.23 3.34
CA VAL A 394 12.89 -0.24 2.56
C VAL A 394 12.63 -0.37 1.06
N SER A 395 11.63 -1.16 0.66
CA SER A 395 11.27 -1.35 -0.75
C SER A 395 10.63 -0.10 -1.32
N SER A 396 9.70 0.55 -0.62
CA SER A 396 9.05 1.81 -1.04
C SER A 396 9.95 3.05 -0.97
N ALA A 397 11.15 2.93 -0.39
CA ALA A 397 12.10 4.03 -0.28
C ALA A 397 12.59 4.51 -1.67
N PRO A 398 12.82 5.82 -1.86
CA PRO A 398 13.44 6.32 -3.08
C PRO A 398 14.80 5.67 -3.32
N THR A 399 15.06 5.31 -4.57
CA THR A 399 16.35 4.79 -5.01
C THR A 399 17.20 5.96 -5.48
N VAL A 400 18.29 6.20 -4.79
CA VAL A 400 19.24 7.26 -5.12
C VAL A 400 20.32 6.66 -6.01
N PHE A 401 20.53 7.27 -7.17
CA PHE A 401 21.56 6.86 -8.12
C PHE A 401 22.76 7.79 -8.01
N LEU A 402 23.93 7.21 -7.77
CA LEU A 402 25.19 7.95 -7.79
C LEU A 402 25.64 8.15 -9.25
N PRO A 403 26.44 9.20 -9.53
CA PRO A 403 27.05 9.41 -10.85
C PRO A 403 27.90 8.23 -11.35
N THR A 404 28.31 7.34 -10.43
CA THR A 404 29.05 6.11 -10.70
C THR A 404 28.17 4.94 -11.19
N GLY A 405 26.85 5.14 -11.28
CA GLY A 405 25.86 4.11 -11.65
C GLY A 405 25.41 3.21 -10.49
N GLN A 406 25.93 3.43 -9.28
CA GLN A 406 25.51 2.68 -8.09
C GLN A 406 24.18 3.22 -7.54
N GLY A 407 23.19 2.33 -7.37
CA GLY A 407 21.90 2.65 -6.75
C GLY A 407 21.84 2.20 -5.29
N GLY A 408 21.16 2.97 -4.45
CA GLY A 408 20.91 2.63 -3.04
C GLY A 408 19.57 3.17 -2.54
N LYS A 409 18.91 2.44 -1.64
CA LYS A 409 17.65 2.87 -1.02
C LYS A 409 17.93 3.83 0.15
N LEU A 410 17.17 4.92 0.22
CA LEU A 410 17.27 5.93 1.26
C LEU A 410 15.87 6.26 1.78
N LEU A 411 15.62 6.06 3.07
CA LEU A 411 14.32 6.34 3.68
C LEU A 411 14.19 7.83 4.01
N VAL A 412 13.03 8.40 3.73
CA VAL A 412 12.73 9.81 4.02
C VAL A 412 11.46 9.86 4.82
N THR A 413 11.56 10.33 6.05
CA THR A 413 10.44 10.38 6.99
C THR A 413 10.48 11.70 7.75
N ASP A 414 9.35 12.11 8.34
CA ASP A 414 9.39 13.21 9.30
C ASP A 414 10.05 12.76 10.60
N PHE A 415 10.67 13.72 11.28
CA PHE A 415 11.29 13.48 12.58
C PHE A 415 10.21 13.14 13.63
N PRO A 416 10.44 12.21 14.58
CA PRO A 416 9.42 11.80 15.54
C PRO A 416 8.83 12.95 16.35
N GLU A 417 7.50 13.10 16.35
CA GLU A 417 6.80 14.24 16.96
C GLU A 417 6.92 14.27 18.48
N ARG A 418 7.11 13.10 19.12
CA ARG A 418 7.28 12.97 20.58
C ARG A 418 8.42 13.81 21.16
N PHE A 419 9.38 14.24 20.34
CA PHE A 419 10.41 15.18 20.82
C PHE A 419 9.82 16.53 21.24
N ILE A 420 8.64 16.93 20.74
CA ILE A 420 7.92 18.14 21.16
C ILE A 420 7.65 18.14 22.67
N ASP A 421 7.47 16.97 23.30
CA ASP A 421 7.20 16.86 24.73
C ASP A 421 8.37 17.40 25.58
N TRP A 422 9.56 17.47 25.00
CA TRP A 422 10.77 18.06 25.60
C TRP A 422 11.05 19.50 25.18
N ALA A 423 10.16 20.13 24.40
CA ALA A 423 10.31 21.50 23.93
C ALA A 423 10.48 22.54 25.05
N PRO A 424 9.77 22.48 26.20
CA PRO A 424 9.95 23.46 27.28
C PRO A 424 11.40 23.48 27.81
N GLN A 425 11.95 22.32 28.17
CA GLN A 425 13.32 22.15 28.62
C GLN A 425 14.31 22.55 27.51
N GLY A 426 14.00 22.16 26.29
CA GLY A 426 14.77 22.48 25.09
C GLY A 426 14.91 23.98 24.83
N ARG A 427 13.81 24.73 24.90
CA ARG A 427 13.79 26.18 24.70
C ARG A 427 14.62 26.90 25.76
N ASP A 428 14.46 26.53 27.04
CA ASP A 428 15.24 27.12 28.13
C ASP A 428 16.74 26.91 27.92
N MET A 429 17.12 25.69 27.53
CA MET A 429 18.52 25.37 27.23
C MET A 429 19.02 26.08 25.96
N LEU A 430 18.21 26.20 24.91
CA LEU A 430 18.54 26.93 23.69
C LEU A 430 18.79 28.40 23.97
N PHE A 431 17.91 29.07 24.72
CA PHE A 431 18.08 30.48 25.06
C PHE A 431 19.35 30.71 25.88
N LYS A 432 19.59 29.84 26.87
CA LYS A 432 20.82 29.89 27.65
C LYS A 432 22.06 29.66 26.78
N ALA A 433 22.07 28.64 25.94
CA ALA A 433 23.19 28.33 25.05
C ALA A 433 23.44 29.45 24.03
N SER A 434 22.37 30.02 23.45
CA SER A 434 22.46 31.15 22.53
C SER A 434 23.10 32.38 23.19
N ALA A 435 22.74 32.65 24.45
CA ALA A 435 23.33 33.74 25.23
C ALA A 435 24.81 33.46 25.58
N ASP A 436 25.10 32.26 26.08
CA ASP A 436 26.46 31.84 26.46
C ASP A 436 27.42 31.84 25.26
N TRP A 437 26.93 31.51 24.06
CA TRP A 437 27.72 31.42 22.83
C TRP A 437 27.74 32.73 22.04
N GLY A 438 26.98 33.74 22.47
CA GLY A 438 26.92 35.05 21.83
C GLY A 438 26.32 35.02 20.42
N VAL A 439 25.42 34.07 20.15
CA VAL A 439 24.79 33.91 18.82
C VAL A 439 23.66 34.93 18.71
N ALA A 440 23.99 36.16 18.28
CA ALA A 440 23.03 37.27 18.21
C ALA A 440 22.30 37.31 16.85
N GLN A 441 21.07 36.79 16.81
CA GLN A 441 20.23 36.75 15.61
C GLN A 441 19.96 38.16 15.03
N HIS A 442 19.46 39.10 15.84
CA HIS A 442 19.03 40.42 15.36
C HIS A 442 20.15 41.32 14.82
N ARG A 443 21.39 41.15 15.30
CA ARG A 443 22.54 41.91 14.80
C ARG A 443 22.94 41.43 13.41
N VAL A 444 23.02 40.11 13.23
CA VAL A 444 23.39 39.49 11.96
C VAL A 444 22.30 39.70 10.91
N SER A 445 21.02 39.56 11.27
CA SER A 445 19.94 39.86 10.34
C SER A 445 19.91 41.34 9.97
N GLY A 446 20.11 42.27 10.91
CA GLY A 446 20.19 43.70 10.60
C GLY A 446 21.33 44.08 9.64
N GLU A 447 22.48 43.40 9.72
CA GLU A 447 23.62 43.59 8.81
C GLU A 447 23.37 42.97 7.43
N LEU A 448 22.70 41.80 7.36
CA LEU A 448 22.41 41.11 6.11
C LEU A 448 21.14 41.60 5.41
N TYR A 449 20.16 42.11 6.15
CA TYR A 449 18.84 42.52 5.64
C TYR A 449 18.91 43.49 4.45
N PRO A 450 19.79 44.50 4.41
CA PRO A 450 19.96 45.36 3.24
C PRO A 450 20.32 44.61 1.95
N LEU A 451 20.99 43.46 2.05
CA LEU A 451 21.39 42.62 0.92
C LEU A 451 20.24 41.73 0.38
N PHE A 452 19.24 41.45 1.22
CA PHE A 452 18.08 40.60 0.88
C PHE A 452 16.78 41.39 0.69
N LEU A 453 16.82 42.71 0.89
CA LEU A 453 15.66 43.60 0.82
C LEU A 453 14.94 43.57 -0.54
N ALA A 454 15.66 43.22 -1.61
CA ALA A 454 15.13 43.09 -2.97
C ALA A 454 14.59 41.67 -3.31
N ASN A 455 14.79 40.69 -2.42
CA ASN A 455 14.28 39.31 -2.55
C ASN A 455 12.91 39.08 -1.92
N GLN A 456 12.30 40.12 -1.33
CA GLN A 456 11.05 39.95 -0.62
C GLN A 456 9.94 39.48 -1.57
N ARG A 457 9.51 38.22 -1.39
CA ARG A 457 8.31 37.72 -2.04
C ARG A 457 7.14 38.56 -1.51
N ARG A 458 6.38 39.20 -2.40
CA ARG A 458 5.07 39.77 -2.06
C ARG A 458 4.11 38.62 -1.69
N GLY A 459 4.19 38.16 -0.45
CA GLY A 459 3.23 37.27 0.17
C GLY A 459 2.46 38.05 1.23
N LEU A 460 1.13 38.06 1.12
CA LEU A 460 0.23 38.63 2.13
C LEU A 460 0.52 38.00 3.50
N ARG A 461 1.16 38.75 4.40
CA ARG A 461 1.14 38.43 5.82
C ARG A 461 -0.27 38.72 6.31
N SER A 462 -0.95 37.67 6.78
CA SER A 462 -2.15 37.72 7.61
C SER A 462 -2.06 38.86 8.64
N GLY A 463 -2.96 39.82 8.54
CA GLY A 463 -3.41 40.68 9.65
C GLY A 463 -2.66 41.99 9.91
N TYR A 464 -1.47 42.21 9.34
CA TYR A 464 -0.84 43.54 9.30
C TYR A 464 -0.37 43.79 7.89
N ASP A 465 -1.10 44.67 7.21
CA ASP A 465 -0.77 45.11 5.88
C ASP A 465 0.61 45.76 5.92
N ALA A 466 1.55 45.28 5.11
CA ALA A 466 2.73 46.08 4.78
C ALA A 466 2.36 47.31 3.91
N GLY A 467 1.06 47.50 3.67
CA GLY A 467 0.39 48.73 3.25
C GLY A 467 -0.21 49.61 4.37
N ASP A 468 -0.27 49.14 5.64
CA ASP A 468 -0.57 50.00 6.80
C ASP A 468 0.73 50.66 7.28
N LEU A 469 1.25 51.45 6.36
CA LEU A 469 2.04 52.61 6.66
C LEU A 469 1.40 53.35 7.84
N SER A 470 2.15 53.52 8.95
CA SER A 470 1.67 54.25 10.14
C SER A 470 0.93 55.54 9.75
N PRO A 471 -0.02 56.03 10.55
CA PRO A 471 -0.80 57.25 10.23
C PRO A 471 0.07 58.50 9.98
N TYR A 472 1.37 58.46 10.28
CA TYR A 472 2.35 59.52 9.99
C TYR A 472 2.94 59.48 8.57
N THR A 473 2.60 58.48 7.76
CA THR A 473 3.21 58.30 6.44
C THR A 473 2.80 59.36 5.40
N PRO A 474 1.57 59.90 5.39
CA PRO A 474 1.24 61.07 4.57
C PRO A 474 2.09 62.30 4.91
N LEU A 475 2.43 62.48 6.20
CA LEU A 475 3.30 63.55 6.70
C LEU A 475 4.75 63.39 6.24
N LEU A 476 5.26 62.15 6.22
CA LEU A 476 6.61 61.84 5.73
C LEU A 476 6.73 61.90 4.20
N LEU A 477 5.65 61.59 3.47
CA LEU A 477 5.54 61.77 2.01
C LEU A 477 5.52 63.25 1.61
N GLY A 478 4.82 64.10 2.38
CA GLY A 478 4.80 65.55 2.15
C GLY A 478 6.12 66.26 2.46
N ALA A 479 6.97 65.67 3.32
CA ALA A 479 8.23 66.27 3.75
C ALA A 479 9.45 65.94 2.87
N GLY A 480 9.30 65.16 1.79
CA GLY A 480 10.39 64.85 0.85
C GLY A 480 11.52 63.98 1.41
N LEU A 481 11.36 63.40 2.61
CA LEU A 481 12.40 62.60 3.30
C LEU A 481 12.54 61.16 2.77
N TYR A 482 11.73 60.77 1.78
CA TYR A 482 11.65 59.39 1.24
C TYR A 482 12.27 59.21 -0.16
N GLY A 483 13.26 60.04 -0.54
CA GLY A 483 13.96 59.93 -1.83
C GLY A 483 14.59 58.55 -2.11
N ARG A 484 14.92 57.76 -1.08
CA ARG A 484 15.52 56.42 -1.22
C ARG A 484 14.52 55.27 -1.45
N MET A 485 13.21 55.50 -1.37
CA MET A 485 12.21 54.47 -1.69
C MET A 485 11.92 54.35 -3.19
N PHE A 486 12.09 55.43 -3.95
CA PHE A 486 11.80 55.43 -5.39
C PHE A 486 12.99 55.02 -6.26
N GLU A 487 14.24 55.21 -5.80
CA GLU A 487 15.42 54.61 -6.45
C GLU A 487 15.42 53.07 -6.38
N ARG A 488 14.59 52.47 -5.51
CA ARG A 488 14.42 51.01 -5.33
C ARG A 488 13.45 50.36 -6.31
N ARG A 489 12.75 51.15 -7.14
CA ARG A 489 11.75 50.62 -8.10
C ARG A 489 12.38 49.97 -9.35
N ASP A 490 13.69 50.18 -9.56
CA ASP A 490 14.36 49.88 -10.84
C ASP A 490 15.44 48.78 -10.79
N LEU A 491 15.55 48.03 -9.69
CA LEU A 491 16.44 46.86 -9.63
C LEU A 491 15.63 45.59 -9.32
N PRO A 492 15.20 44.82 -10.34
CA PRO A 492 14.65 43.49 -10.12
C PRO A 492 15.79 42.56 -9.70
N SER A 493 16.04 42.37 -8.40
CA SER A 493 16.94 41.29 -8.00
C SER A 493 16.23 39.95 -8.16
N ARG A 494 16.45 39.31 -9.30
CA ARG A 494 15.97 37.96 -9.66
C ARG A 494 16.58 36.82 -8.80
N ARG A 495 17.17 37.10 -7.62
CA ARG A 495 18.05 36.17 -6.90
C ARG A 495 17.37 35.46 -5.72
N SER A 496 16.53 34.46 -5.95
CA SER A 496 16.02 33.59 -4.88
C SER A 496 17.09 32.65 -4.30
N TYR A 497 17.07 32.42 -2.98
CA TYR A 497 17.99 31.53 -2.27
C TYR A 497 17.23 30.36 -1.64
N ALA A 498 17.77 29.15 -1.78
CA ALA A 498 17.35 27.98 -1.02
C ALA A 498 18.55 27.38 -0.29
N LEU A 499 18.36 27.02 0.98
CA LEU A 499 19.38 26.42 1.83
C LEU A 499 18.87 25.11 2.45
N SER A 500 19.59 24.03 2.20
CA SER A 500 19.39 22.73 2.84
C SER A 500 20.52 22.48 3.84
N LEU A 501 20.16 22.29 5.11
CA LEU A 501 21.08 21.92 6.17
C LEU A 501 20.88 20.44 6.54
N LEU A 502 21.94 19.67 6.36
CA LEU A 502 21.97 18.24 6.65
C LEU A 502 22.90 17.98 7.85
N VAL A 503 22.37 17.39 8.91
CA VAL A 503 23.12 17.12 10.16
C VAL A 503 23.24 15.61 10.39
N ASP A 504 24.43 15.16 10.77
CA ASP A 504 24.68 13.79 11.18
C ASP A 504 23.99 13.49 12.53
N GLY A 505 23.08 12.51 12.51
CA GLY A 505 22.35 11.98 13.66
C GLY A 505 22.99 10.72 14.25
N SER A 506 24.32 10.59 14.18
CA SER A 506 25.03 9.47 14.77
C SER A 506 25.30 9.64 16.26
N ALA A 507 25.46 8.52 16.98
CA ALA A 507 25.87 8.54 18.38
C ALA A 507 27.22 9.25 18.63
N SER A 508 28.10 9.36 17.63
CA SER A 508 29.35 10.13 17.71
C SER A 508 29.12 11.63 17.80
N MET A 509 28.09 12.15 17.12
CA MET A 509 27.70 13.55 17.21
C MET A 509 27.12 13.90 18.59
N LEU A 510 26.60 12.91 19.29
CA LEU A 510 26.29 13.05 20.69
C LEU A 510 27.62 13.15 21.46
N GLN A 511 28.44 12.12 21.55
CA GLN A 511 29.58 12.07 22.48
C GLN A 511 30.46 13.35 22.55
N PRO A 512 30.79 13.85 23.77
CA PRO A 512 31.69 14.99 23.91
C PRO A 512 33.10 14.59 23.48
N ARG A 513 33.76 15.43 22.67
CA ARG A 513 35.14 15.16 22.23
C ARG A 513 36.14 15.70 23.25
N ASP A 514 37.18 14.92 23.50
CA ASP A 514 38.33 15.35 24.29
C ASP A 514 39.21 16.31 23.48
N ALA A 515 38.92 17.61 23.60
CA ALA A 515 39.73 18.69 23.05
C ALA A 515 40.64 19.26 24.15
N GLY A 516 41.58 18.45 24.67
CA GLY A 516 42.49 18.87 25.73
C GLY A 516 41.80 19.04 27.10
N SER A 517 42.09 20.13 27.82
CA SER A 517 41.64 20.35 29.21
C SER A 517 40.18 20.83 29.35
N ARG A 518 39.49 21.16 28.25
CA ARG A 518 38.06 21.48 28.23
C ARG A 518 37.31 20.39 27.46
N LYS A 519 36.29 19.81 28.11
CA LYS A 519 35.28 19.00 27.39
C LYS A 519 34.56 19.93 26.42
N SER A 520 34.64 19.62 25.13
CA SER A 520 33.88 20.34 24.11
C SER A 520 32.37 20.05 24.27
N PRO A 521 31.48 21.02 23.97
CA PRO A 521 30.05 20.75 23.93
C PRO A 521 29.72 19.68 22.89
N TRP A 522 28.61 18.96 23.10
CA TRP A 522 28.12 17.91 22.21
C TRP A 522 27.97 18.47 20.78
N ALA A 523 28.58 17.82 19.79
CA ALA A 523 28.65 18.33 18.41
C ALA A 523 27.26 18.51 17.79
N MET A 524 26.33 17.59 18.11
CA MET A 524 24.93 17.68 17.71
C MET A 524 24.24 18.90 18.33
N ALA A 525 24.46 19.19 19.62
CA ALA A 525 23.89 20.37 20.25
C ALA A 525 24.40 21.66 19.59
N ALA A 526 25.70 21.73 19.26
CA ALA A 526 26.27 22.85 18.51
C ALA A 526 25.60 23.03 17.14
N ALA A 527 25.44 21.93 16.39
CA ALA A 527 24.80 21.92 15.08
C ALA A 527 23.33 22.37 15.15
N LEU A 528 22.58 21.90 16.15
CA LEU A 528 21.18 22.24 16.36
C LEU A 528 20.99 23.71 16.80
N LEU A 529 21.89 24.25 17.63
CA LEU A 529 21.88 25.69 17.96
C LEU A 529 22.15 26.55 16.72
N GLY A 530 23.09 26.11 15.87
CA GLY A 530 23.36 26.74 14.58
C GLY A 530 22.15 26.66 13.65
N ALA A 531 21.51 25.48 13.57
CA ALA A 531 20.30 25.27 12.76
C ALA A 531 19.13 26.14 13.23
N TRP A 532 18.89 26.21 14.54
CA TRP A 532 17.88 27.10 15.15
C TRP A 532 18.10 28.56 14.74
N THR A 533 19.35 29.02 14.85
CA THR A 533 19.72 30.38 14.50
C THR A 533 19.55 30.65 13.00
N LEU A 534 20.03 29.73 12.16
CA LEU A 534 19.93 29.85 10.72
C LEU A 534 18.49 29.82 10.23
N ALA A 535 17.64 29.01 10.86
CA ALA A 535 16.23 28.92 10.53
C ALA A 535 15.48 30.22 10.85
N GLY A 536 15.74 30.82 12.02
CA GLY A 536 15.21 32.14 12.37
C GLY A 536 15.67 33.23 11.40
N LEU A 537 16.97 33.25 11.06
CA LEU A 537 17.52 34.16 10.05
C LEU A 537 16.88 33.94 8.66
N ALA A 538 16.69 32.69 8.25
CA ALA A 538 16.08 32.35 6.97
C ALA A 538 14.60 32.77 6.91
N ASP A 539 13.86 32.64 8.02
CA ASP A 539 12.48 33.13 8.12
C ASP A 539 12.41 34.66 8.03
N GLU A 540 13.31 35.37 8.73
CA GLU A 540 13.41 36.84 8.67
C GLU A 540 13.81 37.34 7.26
N LEU A 541 14.74 36.66 6.59
CA LEU A 541 15.28 37.03 5.27
C LEU A 541 14.51 36.41 4.10
N GLN A 542 13.45 35.64 4.36
CA GLN A 542 12.64 34.92 3.37
C GLN A 542 13.46 33.98 2.45
N ILE A 543 14.40 33.25 3.04
CA ILE A 543 15.18 32.21 2.37
C ILE A 543 14.45 30.88 2.53
N ASP A 544 14.27 30.14 1.43
CA ASP A 544 13.67 28.81 1.49
C ASP A 544 14.65 27.87 2.25
N PHE A 545 14.26 27.38 3.41
CA PHE A 545 15.14 26.60 4.30
C PHE A 545 14.65 25.16 4.48
N GLU A 546 15.55 24.18 4.53
CA GLU A 546 15.27 22.80 4.91
C GLU A 546 16.27 22.35 5.99
N LEU A 547 15.79 21.61 6.98
CA LEU A 547 16.62 20.97 8.00
C LEU A 547 16.31 19.48 8.05
N ALA A 548 17.33 18.66 7.81
CA ALA A 548 17.25 17.22 7.86
C ALA A 548 18.36 16.64 8.73
N ILE A 549 18.04 15.56 9.45
CA ILE A 549 19.01 14.73 10.17
C ILE A 549 19.11 13.40 9.46
N PHE A 550 20.33 12.97 9.15
CA PHE A 550 20.54 11.65 8.58
C PHE A 550 21.17 10.70 9.59
N ASN A 551 20.75 9.45 9.58
CA ASN A 551 21.42 8.41 10.36
C ASN A 551 21.42 7.08 9.60
N ARG A 552 22.06 6.06 10.20
CA ARG A 552 22.07 4.70 9.66
C ARG A 552 21.68 3.68 10.71
N SER A 553 20.38 3.60 10.97
CA SER A 553 19.74 2.75 11.98
C SER A 553 18.46 2.13 11.45
N PHE A 554 17.76 1.37 12.30
CA PHE A 554 16.36 1.06 12.08
C PHE A 554 15.54 2.35 11.93
N SER A 555 14.56 2.35 11.02
CA SER A 555 13.77 3.55 10.72
C SER A 555 12.69 3.77 11.77
N THR A 556 12.62 5.00 12.31
CA THR A 556 11.53 5.41 13.20
C THR A 556 10.34 5.92 12.41
N GLY A 557 9.14 5.62 12.88
CA GLY A 557 7.91 6.30 12.50
C GLY A 557 7.73 7.64 13.23
N VAL A 558 6.84 8.48 12.70
CA VAL A 558 6.56 9.83 13.24
C VAL A 558 5.95 9.77 14.65
N GLY A 559 5.08 8.80 14.91
CA GLY A 559 4.42 8.60 16.20
C GLY A 559 5.12 7.61 17.14
N ASP A 560 6.32 7.13 16.81
CA ASP A 560 7.00 6.14 17.65
C ASP A 560 7.43 6.72 19.00
N THR A 561 7.31 5.90 20.04
CA THR A 561 7.83 6.14 21.39
C THR A 561 9.10 5.32 21.60
N GLU A 562 9.84 5.55 22.69
CA GLU A 562 11.01 4.72 23.00
C GLU A 562 10.64 3.23 23.14
N SER A 563 9.48 2.93 23.72
CA SER A 563 8.94 1.58 23.85
C SER A 563 8.62 0.96 22.49
N SER A 564 7.77 1.63 21.69
CA SER A 564 7.32 1.10 20.40
C SER A 564 8.47 0.93 19.42
N TYR A 565 9.43 1.86 19.40
CA TYR A 565 10.61 1.78 18.55
C TYR A 565 11.47 0.57 18.89
N ARG A 566 11.75 0.34 20.18
CA ARG A 566 12.56 -0.80 20.63
C ARG A 566 11.90 -2.13 20.32
N GLU A 567 10.61 -2.21 20.57
CA GLU A 567 9.83 -3.42 20.32
C GLU A 567 9.79 -3.74 18.82
N LYS A 568 9.38 -2.78 17.98
CA LYS A 568 9.35 -2.93 16.52
C LYS A 568 10.69 -3.34 15.97
N ARG A 569 11.76 -2.68 16.41
CA ARG A 569 13.12 -3.02 15.99
C ARG A 569 13.51 -4.44 16.39
N ALA A 570 13.21 -4.86 17.62
CA ALA A 570 13.55 -6.19 18.11
C ALA A 570 12.80 -7.28 17.32
N LYS A 571 11.47 -7.12 17.19
CA LYS A 571 10.59 -8.02 16.41
C LYS A 571 11.04 -8.09 14.95
N ALA A 572 11.24 -6.95 14.29
CA ALA A 572 11.67 -6.87 12.89
C ALA A 572 13.04 -7.53 12.68
N THR A 573 13.99 -7.29 13.59
CA THR A 573 15.33 -7.90 13.48
C THR A 573 15.28 -9.41 13.66
N ALA A 574 14.45 -9.91 14.58
CA ALA A 574 14.26 -11.34 14.78
C ALA A 574 13.61 -12.01 13.57
N GLY A 575 12.48 -11.45 13.08
CA GLY A 575 11.78 -11.95 11.89
C GLY A 575 12.67 -11.93 10.65
N LEU A 576 13.41 -10.83 10.41
CA LEU A 576 14.34 -10.75 9.29
C LEU A 576 15.50 -11.73 9.40
N ARG A 577 16.01 -12.02 10.59
CA ARG A 577 17.06 -13.04 10.76
C ARG A 577 16.54 -14.44 10.45
N GLN A 578 15.29 -14.72 10.80
CA GLN A 578 14.66 -16.00 10.53
C GLN A 578 14.37 -16.18 9.03
N ALA A 579 13.87 -15.14 8.36
CA ALA A 579 13.51 -15.20 6.94
C ALA A 579 14.70 -15.00 5.98
N GLN A 580 15.65 -14.10 6.30
CA GLN A 580 16.67 -13.59 5.37
C GLN A 580 18.12 -13.89 5.82
N GLY A 581 18.30 -14.60 6.94
CA GLY A 581 19.61 -15.04 7.44
C GLY A 581 20.63 -13.90 7.57
N GLY A 582 21.79 -14.03 6.92
CA GLY A 582 22.89 -13.06 6.98
C GLY A 582 22.57 -11.68 6.38
N ASN A 583 21.49 -11.54 5.60
CA ASN A 583 21.09 -10.28 4.99
C ASN A 583 20.24 -9.39 5.92
N ALA A 584 19.74 -9.94 7.04
CA ALA A 584 18.89 -9.23 7.99
C ALA A 584 19.52 -7.93 8.53
N GLU A 585 20.84 -7.91 8.74
CA GLU A 585 21.54 -6.71 9.24
C GLU A 585 21.53 -5.57 8.22
N ARG A 586 21.47 -5.87 6.91
CA ARG A 586 21.40 -4.84 5.86
C ARG A 586 19.99 -4.27 5.71
N LEU A 587 18.97 -5.09 5.90
CA LEU A 587 17.56 -4.71 5.79
C LEU A 587 17.05 -3.95 7.03
N THR A 588 17.63 -4.25 8.19
CA THR A 588 17.38 -3.50 9.44
C THR A 588 18.16 -2.19 9.53
N ARG A 589 19.30 -2.07 8.84
CA ARG A 589 20.19 -0.90 8.92
C ARG A 589 20.17 -0.08 7.64
N THR A 590 19.16 0.76 7.55
CA THR A 590 18.85 1.63 6.41
C THR A 590 19.53 2.99 6.54
N VAL A 591 19.66 3.71 5.42
CA VAL A 591 20.03 5.14 5.45
C VAL A 591 18.73 5.93 5.57
N ASN A 592 18.61 6.75 6.61
CA ASN A 592 17.38 7.49 6.91
C ASN A 592 17.66 8.99 6.86
N HIS A 593 16.76 9.77 6.25
CA HIS A 593 16.67 11.22 6.28
C HIS A 593 15.41 11.62 7.03
N TYR A 594 15.60 12.11 8.25
CA TYR A 594 14.53 12.63 9.08
C TYR A 594 14.39 14.14 8.87
N LEU A 595 13.25 14.56 8.34
CA LEU A 595 12.91 15.96 8.08
C LEU A 595 12.38 16.60 9.36
N ILE A 596 13.10 17.61 9.88
CA ILE A 596 12.63 18.43 11.01
C ILE A 596 11.84 19.63 10.48
N LYS A 597 12.34 20.24 9.41
CA LYS A 597 11.71 21.37 8.73
C LYS A 597 11.84 21.18 7.23
N ARG A 598 10.71 21.05 6.53
CA ARG A 598 10.64 20.96 5.07
C ARG A 598 10.63 22.35 4.43
N PHE A 599 11.04 22.46 3.16
CA PHE A 599 10.93 23.74 2.41
C PHE A 599 9.51 24.34 2.45
N SER A 600 8.47 23.49 2.35
CA SER A 600 7.06 23.88 2.38
C SER A 600 6.53 24.29 3.77
N GLN A 601 7.23 23.93 4.84
CA GLN A 601 6.81 24.20 6.21
C GLN A 601 7.32 25.56 6.68
N ARG A 602 6.53 26.23 7.51
CA ARG A 602 6.94 27.46 8.19
C ARG A 602 7.85 27.12 9.37
N TRP A 603 8.82 27.99 9.65
CA TRP A 603 9.77 27.79 10.74
C TRP A 603 9.08 27.56 12.09
N ARG A 604 8.06 28.38 12.40
CA ARG A 604 7.27 28.30 13.64
C ARG A 604 6.65 26.91 13.92
N GLY A 605 6.35 26.14 12.87
CA GLY A 605 5.79 24.79 13.02
C GLY A 605 6.81 23.74 13.46
N SER A 606 8.10 24.02 13.30
CA SER A 606 9.21 23.11 13.59
C SER A 606 10.03 23.51 14.82
N GLU A 607 9.73 24.67 15.44
CA GLU A 607 10.44 25.19 16.61
C GLU A 607 10.42 24.19 17.77
N ASP A 608 9.25 23.66 18.13
CA ASP A 608 9.12 22.81 19.32
C ASP A 608 9.83 21.48 19.15
N LEU A 609 9.75 20.94 17.95
CA LEU A 609 10.46 19.74 17.56
C LEU A 609 11.97 19.92 17.65
N LEU A 610 12.50 21.03 17.11
CA LEU A 610 13.94 21.31 17.18
C LEU A 610 14.40 21.59 18.62
N ALA A 611 13.58 22.27 19.41
CA ALA A 611 13.88 22.56 20.81
C ALA A 611 13.97 21.28 21.64
N GLY A 612 12.99 20.40 21.55
CA GLY A 612 13.04 19.15 22.30
C GLY A 612 14.15 18.21 21.86
N LEU A 613 14.46 18.20 20.56
CA LEU A 613 15.66 17.52 20.06
C LEU A 613 16.95 18.15 20.62
N PHE A 614 17.02 19.47 20.74
CA PHE A 614 18.17 20.16 21.35
C PHE A 614 18.37 19.73 22.81
N TYR A 615 17.30 19.59 23.60
CA TYR A 615 17.40 19.03 24.95
C TYR A 615 18.03 17.62 24.94
N ALA A 616 17.54 16.74 24.07
CA ALA A 616 18.08 15.39 23.92
C ALA A 616 19.57 15.40 23.54
N ALA A 617 19.99 16.35 22.70
CA ALA A 617 21.37 16.50 22.26
C ALA A 617 22.30 17.11 23.31
N ALA A 618 21.81 18.09 24.06
CA ALA A 618 22.60 18.85 25.03
C ALA A 618 22.72 18.12 26.38
N SER A 619 21.70 17.34 26.75
CA SER A 619 21.64 16.56 28.00
C SER A 619 21.27 15.08 27.77
N PRO A 620 22.02 14.32 26.96
CA PRO A 620 21.62 12.97 26.55
C PRO A 620 21.61 11.95 27.68
N ARG A 621 22.35 12.19 28.77
CA ARG A 621 22.26 11.34 29.97
C ARG A 621 20.90 11.47 30.65
N ASP A 622 20.38 12.69 30.71
CA ASP A 622 19.10 12.99 31.34
C ASP A 622 17.97 12.53 30.43
N ALA A 623 18.03 12.84 29.13
CA ALA A 623 17.09 12.34 28.12
C ALA A 623 17.04 10.79 28.09
N ALA A 624 18.19 10.10 28.15
CA ALA A 624 18.20 8.64 28.22
C ALA A 624 17.71 8.08 29.56
N ARG A 625 17.80 8.85 30.65
CA ARG A 625 17.23 8.46 31.95
C ARG A 625 15.72 8.59 31.92
N GLU A 626 15.21 9.68 31.37
CA GLU A 626 13.79 9.96 31.19
C GLU A 626 13.13 8.92 30.28
N ALA A 627 13.75 8.63 29.14
CA ALA A 627 13.30 7.59 28.21
C ALA A 627 13.26 6.18 28.80
N ARG A 628 14.09 5.90 29.82
CA ARG A 628 14.03 4.64 30.57
C ARG A 628 12.95 4.62 31.65
N HIS A 629 12.62 5.79 32.21
CA HIS A 629 11.65 5.91 33.28
C HIS A 629 10.22 5.82 32.76
N SER A 630 9.94 6.49 31.64
CA SER A 630 8.61 6.55 31.01
C SER A 630 8.72 6.22 29.50
N PRO A 631 9.02 4.96 29.13
CA PRO A 631 9.33 4.60 27.74
C PRO A 631 8.15 4.73 26.77
N ASP A 632 6.90 4.64 27.26
CA ASP A 632 5.70 4.78 26.43
C ASP A 632 5.34 6.24 26.15
N GLU A 633 5.85 7.17 26.95
CA GLU A 633 5.61 8.62 26.81
C GLU A 633 6.81 9.34 26.21
N SER A 634 8.00 8.75 26.29
CA SER A 634 9.23 9.38 25.85
C SER A 634 9.49 9.20 24.35
N PRO A 635 10.14 10.18 23.70
CA PRO A 635 10.59 10.04 22.32
C PRO A 635 11.66 8.95 22.14
N PRO A 636 11.82 8.42 20.92
CA PRO A 636 12.69 7.29 20.63
C PRO A 636 14.17 7.67 20.57
N VAL A 637 14.78 8.00 21.72
CA VAL A 637 16.21 8.35 21.83
C VAL A 637 17.12 7.22 21.34
N SER A 638 16.68 5.97 21.42
CA SER A 638 17.41 4.81 20.88
C SER A 638 17.57 4.83 19.35
N MET A 639 16.97 5.79 18.64
CA MET A 639 17.22 6.00 17.20
C MET A 639 18.64 6.48 16.89
N PHE A 640 19.30 7.15 17.84
CA PHE A 640 20.66 7.66 17.68
C PHE A 640 21.71 6.57 17.95
N GLU A 641 21.88 5.64 17.01
CA GLU A 641 22.84 4.54 17.12
C GLU A 641 24.23 4.81 16.50
N LYS A 642 25.17 3.85 16.68
CA LYS A 642 26.57 3.89 16.22
C LYS A 642 26.76 4.45 14.81
N ALA A 643 27.75 5.34 14.67
CA ALA A 643 28.38 5.89 13.46
C ALA A 643 27.56 5.76 12.16
N ALA A 644 26.78 6.80 11.86
CA ALA A 644 26.36 7.12 10.51
C ALA A 644 27.49 7.91 9.87
N ASN A 645 28.26 7.29 8.99
CA ASN A 645 29.19 8.06 8.16
C ASN A 645 28.38 8.76 7.08
N VAL A 646 28.71 10.02 6.76
CA VAL A 646 28.23 10.65 5.51
C VAL A 646 28.63 9.73 4.35
N ASP A 647 27.67 9.36 3.53
CA ASP A 647 27.88 8.63 2.28
C ASP A 647 27.38 9.46 1.08
N GLU A 648 27.76 9.02 -0.11
CA GLU A 648 27.45 9.68 -1.37
C GLU A 648 25.93 9.78 -1.61
N PHE A 649 25.14 8.83 -1.07
CA PHE A 649 23.69 8.80 -1.19
C PHE A 649 23.01 9.93 -0.41
N ASN A 650 23.49 10.22 0.80
CA ASN A 650 22.99 11.32 1.62
C ASN A 650 23.12 12.67 0.91
N LEU A 651 24.26 12.91 0.25
CA LEU A 651 24.52 14.14 -0.48
C LEU A 651 23.70 14.23 -1.77
N ALA A 652 23.71 13.17 -2.58
CA ALA A 652 23.01 13.14 -3.86
C ALA A 652 21.51 13.39 -3.68
N TYR A 653 20.89 12.75 -2.68
CA TYR A 653 19.46 12.92 -2.43
C TYR A 653 19.10 14.30 -1.85
N ALA A 654 19.89 14.82 -0.91
CA ALA A 654 19.66 16.17 -0.38
C ALA A 654 19.82 17.24 -1.48
N ALA A 655 20.78 17.04 -2.39
CA ALA A 655 20.97 17.89 -3.56
C ALA A 655 19.78 17.82 -4.52
N GLU A 656 19.21 16.63 -4.77
CA GLU A 656 18.01 16.46 -5.60
C GLU A 656 16.81 17.24 -5.02
N ARG A 657 16.55 17.12 -3.72
CA ARG A 657 15.48 17.90 -3.06
C ARG A 657 15.71 19.41 -3.14
N LEU A 658 16.96 19.85 -3.01
CA LEU A 658 17.34 21.25 -3.13
C LEU A 658 17.24 21.75 -4.59
N ALA A 659 17.58 20.91 -5.56
CA ALA A 659 17.47 21.21 -6.99
C ALA A 659 16.01 21.36 -7.45
N ALA A 660 15.08 20.62 -6.83
CA ALA A 660 13.65 20.79 -7.03
C ALA A 660 13.13 22.18 -6.61
N GLN A 661 13.89 22.93 -5.80
CA GLN A 661 13.53 24.31 -5.47
C GLN A 661 13.80 25.25 -6.65
N HIS A 662 12.83 26.11 -6.96
CA HIS A 662 12.94 27.19 -7.96
C HIS A 662 13.78 28.38 -7.43
N ALA A 663 14.90 28.08 -6.78
CA ALA A 663 15.85 29.06 -6.26
C ALA A 663 16.99 29.28 -7.26
N SER A 664 17.36 30.54 -7.48
CA SER A 664 18.50 30.92 -8.32
C SER A 664 19.86 30.54 -7.72
N HIS A 665 19.95 30.50 -6.40
CA HIS A 665 21.14 30.13 -5.65
C HIS A 665 20.74 29.05 -4.64
N ARG A 666 21.45 27.92 -4.68
CA ARG A 666 21.17 26.74 -3.88
C ARG A 666 22.40 26.44 -3.03
N ILE A 667 22.20 26.30 -1.73
CA ILE A 667 23.28 26.07 -0.77
C ILE A 667 22.96 24.78 0.00
N LEU A 668 23.82 23.78 -0.15
CA LEU A 668 23.76 22.55 0.65
C LEU A 668 24.87 22.62 1.69
N VAL A 669 24.50 22.52 2.97
CA VAL A 669 25.45 22.51 4.10
C VAL A 669 25.34 21.16 4.79
N VAL A 670 26.47 20.49 5.01
CA VAL A 670 26.52 19.20 5.73
C VAL A 670 27.41 19.31 6.95
N LEU A 671 26.86 18.95 8.11
CA LEU A 671 27.57 18.92 9.40
C LEU A 671 27.70 17.47 9.87
N ALA A 672 28.93 16.97 9.99
CA ALA A 672 29.20 15.59 10.39
C ALA A 672 30.52 15.42 11.16
N ASP A 673 30.58 14.43 12.05
CA ASP A 673 31.75 14.19 12.92
C ASP A 673 32.90 13.41 12.25
N GLY A 674 32.61 12.74 11.13
CA GLY A 674 33.56 11.95 10.36
C GLY A 674 33.14 11.75 8.91
N MET A 675 34.11 11.80 7.98
CA MET A 675 33.87 11.64 6.55
C MET A 675 34.13 10.20 6.09
N THR A 676 33.07 9.56 5.59
CA THR A 676 33.03 8.44 4.66
C THR A 676 33.31 7.02 5.17
N ARG A 677 32.43 6.08 4.77
CA ARG A 677 32.74 4.65 4.60
C ARG A 677 33.21 4.35 3.16
N GLY A 678 32.95 5.27 2.22
CA GLY A 678 33.42 5.27 0.84
C GLY A 678 34.82 5.88 0.67
N SER A 679 35.28 6.06 -0.57
CA SER A 679 36.53 6.78 -0.81
C SER A 679 36.25 8.29 -0.83
N VAL A 680 37.10 9.08 -0.19
CA VAL A 680 37.04 10.57 -0.26
C VAL A 680 36.93 11.06 -1.71
N ARG A 681 37.54 10.31 -2.64
CA ARG A 681 37.43 10.55 -4.07
C ARG A 681 36.00 10.42 -4.62
N ARG A 682 35.25 9.37 -4.25
CA ARG A 682 33.85 9.18 -4.68
C ARG A 682 32.92 10.26 -4.11
N LEU A 683 33.16 10.68 -2.88
CA LEU A 683 32.44 11.80 -2.29
C LEU A 683 32.70 13.09 -3.08
N ALA A 684 33.97 13.39 -3.39
CA ALA A 684 34.35 14.55 -4.19
C ALA A 684 33.78 14.49 -5.62
N GLU A 685 33.74 13.32 -6.24
CA GLU A 685 33.11 13.10 -7.55
C GLU A 685 31.59 13.34 -7.47
N THR A 686 30.93 12.91 -6.40
CA THR A 686 29.49 13.16 -6.18
C THR A 686 29.21 14.64 -5.96
N VAL A 687 30.00 15.33 -5.14
CA VAL A 687 29.88 16.78 -4.93
C VAL A 687 30.07 17.53 -6.25
N ARG A 688 31.09 17.19 -7.04
CA ARG A 688 31.28 17.78 -8.37
C ARG A 688 30.08 17.49 -9.28
N GLY A 689 29.54 16.28 -9.26
CA GLY A 689 28.34 15.93 -10.03
C GLY A 689 27.15 16.82 -9.67
N VAL A 690 26.92 17.03 -8.37
CA VAL A 690 25.88 17.93 -7.83
C VAL A 690 26.13 19.39 -8.22
N GLU A 691 27.38 19.87 -8.21
CA GLU A 691 27.69 21.25 -8.61
C GLU A 691 27.49 21.51 -10.11
N HIS A 692 27.57 20.47 -10.95
CA HIS A 692 27.39 20.60 -12.41
C HIS A 692 25.92 20.42 -12.86
N SER A 693 25.07 19.83 -12.01
CA SER A 693 23.62 19.65 -12.24
C SER A 693 22.82 20.86 -11.79
#